data_AF-A0A8J6LBH8-F1
#
_entry.id   AF-A0A8J6LBH8-F1
#
_cell.length_a   1.000
_cell.length_b   1.000
_cell.length_c   1.000
_cell.angle_alpha   90.00
_cell.angle_beta   90.00
_cell.angle_gamma   90.00
#
_symmetry.space_group_name_H-M   'P 1'
#
loop_
_entity.id
_entity.type
_entity.pdbx_description
1 polymer ?
#
loop_
_entity_poly.entity_id
_entity_poly.type
_entity_poly.pdbx_seq_one_letter_code
_entity_poly.pdbx_strand_id
1 'polypeptide(L)'
;MSKQIIFLLYALLMVCNAKRFEPRDLIDEAEKQLEELQKIVQGQILVAHGNIKSLETDFLTYSSNVLETGRIAIQQEAETINSELTTIKNLGDATDTDISSCLYDREDSLEQMPGDYIERMNECVLVIDKEALGILDSAKNIVDIAINKVHEHENQFYQCGGDLLCISPLLTEIQLDKIRLPQNIKTEVQAADGHLTILKLSIENCSDQNSSEYTTEAGSVIALIADCVNSTVLKAPRDLVDEAERQLEELKSTVQGQIIVAHNDLQTIEVDFLSNSNNILQQAVIAIQQEQSTVDEQITQIKELAHAANEDISSCTDIREELLSRLPAEYNEMLRNCIFGKNREEARIVADAKYIVDVAVNTVHNLEFQFRQCRDDLLCISPLITEIELDKIRLPQNIRTEVNAAQALLTTLKFKDGIMLKTVLVSIFSILLAIQVNSSNPHANGLAAIDDARADLEELRQMVLGAILAAEDELEALNSNFVYYADRTETQGLISLQYQEDGMIAELNTIKSLAASAQVDISSCLSGREEYLDKLFQLVYDELKECLFDEVKEASKVVENSKYLIDININRVDALDFQLGRCDSTSDSCISGIVQEIDLEKEKLPQNIQIELVRANEISEKLKVAVEECVDLKVTQYTTSSSTILKDITTCVDDLIN
;
A
#
# COMPACT_ATOMS: atom_id res chain seq x y z
N MET A 1 33.27 -67.70 35.47
CA MET A 1 32.06 -68.31 34.77
C MET A 1 30.77 -67.59 35.20
N SER A 2 30.92 -66.26 35.65
CA SER A 2 29.84 -65.42 36.21
C SER A 2 29.81 -64.08 35.46
N LYS A 3 30.59 -63.92 34.32
CA LYS A 3 30.51 -62.65 33.54
C LYS A 3 29.98 -62.95 32.13
N GLN A 4 29.69 -64.25 31.89
CA GLN A 4 29.09 -64.61 30.59
C GLN A 4 27.60 -64.93 30.77
N ILE A 5 27.12 -64.87 32.11
CA ILE A 5 25.69 -65.13 32.39
C ILE A 5 24.98 -63.79 32.64
N ILE A 6 25.79 -62.65 32.71
CA ILE A 6 25.19 -61.31 32.94
C ILE A 6 25.10 -60.55 31.60
N PHE A 7 25.90 -61.08 30.59
CA PHE A 7 25.80 -60.45 29.27
C PHE A 7 24.75 -61.18 28.41
N LEU A 8 24.40 -62.40 28.87
CA LEU A 8 23.32 -63.15 28.19
C LEU A 8 21.97 -62.87 28.87
N LEU A 9 22.01 -62.21 30.09
CA LEU A 9 20.78 -61.82 30.81
C LEU A 9 20.44 -60.34 30.54
N TYR A 10 21.45 -59.62 29.90
CA TYR A 10 21.26 -58.20 29.48
C TYR A 10 20.92 -58.14 27.99
N ALA A 11 21.36 -59.18 27.28
CA ALA A 11 20.94 -59.28 25.87
C ALA A 11 19.55 -59.94 25.78
N LEU A 12 19.11 -60.66 26.97
CA LEU A 12 17.78 -61.33 27.00
C LEU A 12 16.76 -60.43 27.69
N LEU A 13 17.31 -59.26 28.39
CA LEU A 13 16.40 -58.28 29.02
C LEU A 13 16.23 -57.06 28.11
N MET A 14 17.06 -56.96 26.96
CA MET A 14 16.87 -55.93 25.91
C MET A 14 15.96 -56.47 24.80
N VAL A 15 15.70 -57.77 24.85
CA VAL A 15 14.73 -58.36 23.89
C VAL A 15 13.39 -58.56 24.61
N CYS A 16 13.22 -58.09 25.94
CA CYS A 16 11.95 -58.41 26.61
C CYS A 16 11.29 -57.11 27.08
N ASN A 17 11.84 -55.82 26.57
CA ASN A 17 11.04 -54.62 26.92
C ASN A 17 11.05 -53.63 25.75
N ALA A 18 11.30 -54.09 24.48
CA ALA A 18 10.96 -53.29 23.29
C ALA A 18 9.49 -53.50 22.91
N LYS A 19 8.50 -52.97 23.79
CA LYS A 19 7.27 -53.02 22.98
C LYS A 19 7.57 -53.15 21.48
N ARG A 20 7.97 -54.37 21.02
CA ARG A 20 7.90 -54.84 19.62
C ARG A 20 7.06 -53.89 18.77
N PHE A 21 7.63 -52.61 18.45
CA PHE A 21 6.95 -52.03 17.27
C PHE A 21 6.80 -53.07 16.16
N GLU A 22 5.83 -53.93 16.26
CA GLU A 22 5.59 -54.86 15.15
C GLU A 22 5.73 -54.14 13.79
N PRO A 23 6.76 -54.41 12.99
CA PRO A 23 6.91 -53.95 11.61
C PRO A 23 5.55 -53.60 10.98
N ARG A 24 4.45 -54.26 11.50
CA ARG A 24 3.10 -53.92 11.02
C ARG A 24 2.65 -52.54 11.51
N ASP A 25 3.22 -51.99 12.60
CA ASP A 25 2.86 -50.67 13.18
C ASP A 25 3.51 -49.52 12.41
N LEU A 26 4.65 -49.70 11.75
CA LEU A 26 5.34 -48.65 10.95
C LEU A 26 4.72 -48.57 9.54
N ILE A 27 4.34 -49.73 9.01
CA ILE A 27 3.67 -49.77 7.70
C ILE A 27 2.28 -49.13 7.81
N ASP A 28 1.58 -49.38 8.97
CA ASP A 28 0.26 -48.75 9.19
C ASP A 28 0.40 -47.25 9.42
N GLU A 29 1.43 -46.86 10.11
CA GLU A 29 1.70 -45.43 10.34
C GLU A 29 2.07 -44.71 9.03
N ALA A 30 2.87 -45.28 8.22
CA ALA A 30 3.25 -44.65 6.93
C ALA A 30 2.03 -44.51 6.02
N GLU A 31 1.16 -45.58 6.00
CA GLU A 31 -0.08 -45.49 5.19
C GLU A 31 -0.99 -44.37 5.72
N LYS A 32 -1.11 -44.27 7.03
CA LYS A 32 -1.93 -43.20 7.62
C LYS A 32 -1.35 -41.82 7.31
N GLN A 33 -0.03 -41.72 7.46
CA GLN A 33 0.60 -40.41 7.17
C GLN A 33 0.47 -40.04 5.68
N LEU A 34 0.55 -41.01 4.80
CA LEU A 34 0.38 -40.74 3.36
C LEU A 34 -1.06 -40.31 3.05
N GLU A 35 -2.09 -40.98 3.70
CA GLU A 35 -3.48 -40.54 3.50
C GLU A 35 -3.68 -39.10 4.01
N GLU A 36 -3.05 -38.85 5.15
CA GLU A 36 -3.14 -37.48 5.68
C GLU A 36 -2.48 -36.45 4.75
N LEU A 37 -1.30 -36.78 4.26
CA LEU A 37 -0.63 -35.86 3.32
C LEU A 37 -1.52 -35.62 2.08
N GLN A 38 -2.15 -36.70 1.56
CA GLN A 38 -3.03 -36.55 0.37
C GLN A 38 -4.19 -35.60 0.68
N LYS A 39 -4.80 -35.76 1.86
CA LYS A 39 -5.95 -34.90 2.20
C LYS A 39 -5.52 -33.43 2.36
N ILE A 40 -4.33 -33.25 2.97
CA ILE A 40 -3.84 -31.86 3.19
C ILE A 40 -3.54 -31.19 1.85
N VAL A 41 -2.84 -31.95 1.03
CA VAL A 41 -2.40 -31.32 -0.23
C VAL A 41 -3.62 -31.09 -1.13
N GLN A 42 -4.62 -32.02 -1.15
CA GLN A 42 -5.83 -31.82 -1.98
C GLN A 42 -6.64 -30.63 -1.46
N GLY A 43 -6.72 -30.58 -0.13
CA GLY A 43 -7.40 -29.39 0.45
C GLY A 43 -6.70 -28.08 0.05
N GLN A 44 -5.44 -28.07 0.07
CA GLN A 44 -4.72 -26.82 -0.27
C GLN A 44 -4.83 -26.50 -1.78
N ILE A 45 -4.84 -27.52 -2.53
CA ILE A 45 -4.97 -27.29 -3.98
C ILE A 45 -6.34 -26.66 -4.26
N LEU A 46 -7.37 -27.20 -3.57
CA LEU A 46 -8.72 -26.63 -3.83
C LEU A 46 -8.76 -25.15 -3.41
N VAL A 47 -8.19 -24.89 -2.23
CA VAL A 47 -8.13 -23.48 -1.80
C VAL A 47 -7.33 -22.64 -2.80
N ALA A 48 -6.22 -23.19 -3.21
CA ALA A 48 -5.39 -22.44 -4.18
C ALA A 48 -6.16 -22.18 -5.49
N HIS A 49 -6.90 -23.19 -5.99
CA HIS A 49 -7.69 -22.97 -7.23
C HIS A 49 -8.72 -21.87 -6.99
N GLY A 50 -9.34 -22.00 -5.79
CA GLY A 50 -10.30 -20.92 -5.47
C GLY A 50 -9.62 -19.54 -5.47
N ASN A 51 -8.47 -19.42 -4.90
CA ASN A 51 -7.75 -18.14 -4.85
C ASN A 51 -7.32 -17.66 -6.24
N ILE A 52 -6.85 -18.60 -7.02
CA ILE A 52 -6.38 -18.21 -8.37
C ILE A 52 -7.59 -17.73 -9.20
N LYS A 53 -8.69 -18.47 -9.10
CA LYS A 53 -9.89 -18.02 -9.84
C LYS A 53 -10.33 -16.63 -9.35
N SER A 54 -10.32 -16.47 -8.05
CA SER A 54 -10.67 -15.14 -7.51
C SER A 54 -9.71 -14.06 -8.02
N LEU A 55 -8.43 -14.35 -8.01
CA LEU A 55 -7.45 -13.38 -8.55
C LEU A 55 -7.73 -13.04 -10.02
N GLU A 56 -8.09 -14.09 -10.76
CA GLU A 56 -8.41 -13.86 -12.20
C GLU A 56 -9.61 -12.91 -12.33
N THR A 57 -10.66 -13.25 -11.65
CA THR A 57 -11.87 -12.41 -11.75
C THR A 57 -11.56 -10.97 -11.31
N ASP A 58 -10.83 -10.84 -10.18
CA ASP A 58 -10.48 -9.49 -9.69
C ASP A 58 -9.65 -8.71 -10.72
N PHE A 59 -8.74 -9.39 -11.26
CA PHE A 59 -7.86 -8.66 -12.21
C PHE A 59 -8.65 -8.26 -13.45
N LEU A 60 -9.48 -9.14 -14.02
CA LEU A 60 -10.21 -8.80 -15.26
C LEU A 60 -11.24 -7.70 -14.98
N THR A 61 -11.83 -7.79 -13.84
CA THR A 61 -12.76 -6.69 -13.47
C THR A 61 -12.00 -5.36 -13.37
N TYR A 62 -10.89 -5.41 -12.66
CA TYR A 62 -10.07 -4.20 -12.58
C TYR A 62 -9.71 -3.68 -13.97
N SER A 63 -9.26 -4.51 -14.80
CA SER A 63 -8.88 -4.12 -16.18
C SER A 63 -10.07 -3.48 -16.91
N SER A 64 -11.21 -4.10 -16.84
CA SER A 64 -12.41 -3.56 -17.52
C SER A 64 -12.76 -2.17 -16.97
N ASN A 65 -12.65 -2.01 -15.66
CA ASN A 65 -12.97 -0.69 -15.06
C ASN A 65 -12.00 0.40 -15.53
N VAL A 66 -10.72 0.07 -15.56
CA VAL A 66 -9.74 1.09 -16.00
C VAL A 66 -9.97 1.44 -17.48
N LEU A 67 -10.32 0.44 -18.27
CA LEU A 67 -10.60 0.72 -19.70
C LEU A 67 -11.82 1.64 -19.83
N GLU A 68 -12.80 1.32 -19.08
CA GLU A 68 -14.01 2.18 -19.16
C GLU A 68 -13.71 3.61 -18.68
N THR A 69 -13.02 3.72 -17.58
CA THR A 69 -12.63 5.06 -17.10
C THR A 69 -11.82 5.81 -18.16
N GLY A 70 -10.84 5.12 -18.75
CA GLY A 70 -10.05 5.75 -19.83
C GLY A 70 -10.95 6.18 -21.00
N ARG A 71 -11.92 5.31 -21.42
CA ARG A 71 -12.84 5.65 -22.52
C ARG A 71 -13.63 6.92 -22.18
N ILE A 72 -14.12 6.93 -21.00
CA ILE A 72 -14.92 8.10 -20.59
C ILE A 72 -14.04 9.35 -20.62
N ALA A 73 -12.81 9.20 -20.12
CA ALA A 73 -11.90 10.36 -20.13
C ALA A 73 -11.66 10.88 -21.57
N ILE A 74 -11.49 9.99 -22.50
CA ILE A 74 -11.25 10.39 -23.90
C ILE A 74 -12.53 11.00 -24.49
N GLN A 75 -13.64 10.39 -24.19
CA GLN A 75 -14.90 10.93 -24.75
C GLN A 75 -15.18 12.33 -24.19
N GLN A 76 -15.02 12.50 -22.92
CA GLN A 76 -15.22 13.82 -22.33
C GLN A 76 -14.30 14.88 -22.95
N GLU A 77 -13.12 14.38 -23.16
CA GLU A 77 -12.20 15.36 -23.78
C GLU A 77 -12.62 15.63 -25.23
N ALA A 78 -13.03 14.66 -25.90
CA ALA A 78 -13.49 14.85 -27.30
C ALA A 78 -14.65 15.84 -27.34
N GLU A 79 -15.56 15.69 -26.40
CA GLU A 79 -16.68 16.64 -26.38
C GLU A 79 -16.18 18.08 -26.16
N THR A 80 -15.19 18.21 -25.28
CA THR A 80 -14.61 19.56 -25.08
C THR A 80 -13.97 20.09 -26.37
N ILE A 81 -13.28 19.20 -27.05
CA ILE A 81 -12.61 19.63 -28.30
C ILE A 81 -13.68 19.98 -29.35
N ASN A 82 -14.74 19.23 -29.38
CA ASN A 82 -15.79 19.53 -30.37
C ASN A 82 -16.47 20.87 -30.05
N SER A 83 -16.72 21.08 -28.78
CA SER A 83 -17.26 22.40 -28.40
C SER A 83 -16.35 23.55 -28.83
N GLU A 84 -15.05 23.34 -28.66
CA GLU A 84 -14.10 24.38 -29.12
C GLU A 84 -14.15 24.56 -30.65
N LEU A 85 -14.22 23.48 -31.24
CA LEU A 85 -14.28 23.57 -32.72
C LEU A 85 -15.55 24.30 -33.16
N THR A 86 -16.70 24.04 -32.50
CA THR A 86 -17.94 24.75 -32.84
C THR A 86 -17.79 26.25 -32.61
N THR A 87 -17.15 26.65 -31.50
CA THR A 87 -16.91 28.08 -31.23
C THR A 87 -16.06 28.71 -32.34
N ILE A 88 -15.08 27.97 -32.78
CA ILE A 88 -14.22 28.51 -33.86
C ILE A 88 -15.04 28.64 -35.15
N LYS A 89 -15.90 27.71 -35.40
CA LYS A 89 -16.74 27.79 -36.63
C LYS A 89 -17.70 28.96 -36.55
N ASN A 90 -18.24 29.15 -35.32
CA ASN A 90 -19.18 30.28 -35.15
C ASN A 90 -18.47 31.62 -35.36
N LEU A 91 -17.24 31.64 -34.98
CA LEU A 91 -16.47 32.87 -35.24
C LEU A 91 -16.31 33.11 -36.74
N GLY A 92 -15.93 32.13 -37.39
CA GLY A 92 -15.84 32.28 -38.87
C GLY A 92 -17.17 32.76 -39.48
N ASP A 93 -18.32 32.18 -38.99
CA ASP A 93 -19.63 32.57 -39.54
C ASP A 93 -19.96 34.02 -39.17
N ALA A 94 -19.67 34.41 -37.94
CA ALA A 94 -19.96 35.78 -37.47
C ALA A 94 -19.19 36.84 -38.27
N THR A 95 -18.08 36.44 -38.80
CA THR A 95 -17.28 37.47 -39.54
C THR A 95 -17.42 37.24 -41.04
N ASP A 96 -18.37 36.42 -41.42
CA ASP A 96 -18.60 36.05 -42.83
C ASP A 96 -17.30 35.69 -43.55
N THR A 97 -16.34 35.11 -42.79
CA THR A 97 -15.08 34.64 -43.40
C THR A 97 -15.12 33.12 -43.57
N ASP A 98 -14.85 32.75 -44.81
CA ASP A 98 -14.79 31.30 -45.10
C ASP A 98 -13.55 30.66 -44.45
N ILE A 99 -13.92 29.61 -43.45
CA ILE A 99 -12.75 29.00 -42.76
C ILE A 99 -12.61 27.55 -43.22
N SER A 100 -13.24 27.18 -44.32
CA SER A 100 -13.22 25.79 -44.79
C SER A 100 -11.78 25.30 -45.03
N SER A 101 -10.97 26.22 -45.48
CA SER A 101 -9.58 25.80 -45.74
C SER A 101 -8.85 25.48 -44.43
N CYS A 102 -9.30 26.15 -43.24
CA CYS A 102 -8.67 25.87 -41.94
C CYS A 102 -9.19 24.57 -41.34
N LEU A 103 -10.34 24.11 -41.84
CA LEU A 103 -10.96 22.90 -41.25
C LEU A 103 -10.65 21.68 -42.11
N TYR A 104 -10.19 22.07 -43.29
CA TYR A 104 -10.06 20.96 -44.25
C TYR A 104 -9.11 19.88 -43.70
N ASP A 105 -9.61 18.55 -43.46
CA ASP A 105 -8.85 17.35 -43.03
C ASP A 105 -8.63 17.34 -41.52
N ARG A 106 -8.71 18.50 -40.94
CA ARG A 106 -8.43 18.53 -39.49
C ARG A 106 -9.71 18.21 -38.69
N GLU A 107 -10.82 18.61 -39.25
CA GLU A 107 -12.08 18.31 -38.55
C GLU A 107 -12.39 16.81 -38.58
N ASP A 108 -12.18 16.31 -39.77
CA ASP A 108 -12.39 14.84 -39.84
C ASP A 108 -11.42 14.10 -38.91
N SER A 109 -10.18 14.57 -38.91
CA SER A 109 -9.19 13.95 -38.01
C SER A 109 -9.64 14.02 -36.54
N LEU A 110 -10.18 15.14 -36.12
CA LEU A 110 -10.62 15.30 -34.71
C LEU A 110 -11.82 14.39 -34.41
N GLU A 111 -12.60 14.14 -35.48
CA GLU A 111 -13.79 13.28 -35.26
C GLU A 111 -13.40 11.81 -35.14
N GLN A 112 -12.29 11.46 -35.75
CA GLN A 112 -11.93 10.02 -35.75
C GLN A 112 -10.99 9.72 -34.59
N MET A 113 -10.29 10.63 -34.00
CA MET A 113 -9.17 10.44 -33.06
C MET A 113 -9.65 9.74 -31.78
N PRO A 114 -10.82 10.09 -31.22
CA PRO A 114 -11.21 9.38 -29.99
C PRO A 114 -11.31 7.87 -30.22
N GLY A 115 -11.98 7.52 -31.36
CA GLY A 115 -12.08 6.07 -31.66
C GLY A 115 -10.71 5.40 -31.78
N ASP A 116 -9.77 6.09 -32.40
CA ASP A 116 -8.43 5.49 -32.60
C ASP A 116 -7.71 5.29 -31.25
N TYR A 117 -7.84 6.24 -30.37
CA TYR A 117 -7.09 6.12 -29.11
C TYR A 117 -7.79 5.12 -28.16
N ILE A 118 -9.12 5.04 -28.29
CA ILE A 118 -9.81 4.01 -27.48
C ILE A 118 -9.41 2.62 -27.98
N GLU A 119 -9.30 2.49 -29.23
CA GLU A 119 -8.84 1.20 -29.78
C GLU A 119 -7.39 0.88 -29.34
N ARG A 120 -6.57 1.84 -29.42
CA ARG A 120 -5.16 1.61 -28.98
C ARG A 120 -5.13 1.24 -27.49
N MET A 121 -5.91 1.95 -26.74
CA MET A 121 -5.95 1.63 -25.30
C MET A 121 -6.43 0.19 -25.09
N ASN A 122 -7.51 -0.23 -25.84
CA ASN A 122 -8.01 -1.61 -25.74
C ASN A 122 -6.93 -2.63 -26.10
N GLU A 123 -6.23 -2.27 -27.13
CA GLU A 123 -5.18 -3.23 -27.55
C GLU A 123 -4.08 -3.33 -26.50
N CYS A 124 -3.72 -2.25 -25.96
CA CYS A 124 -2.67 -2.27 -24.91
C CYS A 124 -3.13 -3.10 -23.70
N VAL A 125 -4.40 -2.91 -23.25
CA VAL A 125 -4.89 -3.62 -22.04
C VAL A 125 -5.08 -5.11 -22.37
N LEU A 126 -5.50 -5.40 -23.60
CA LEU A 126 -5.67 -6.81 -23.99
C LEU A 126 -4.36 -7.59 -23.87
N VAL A 127 -3.25 -7.01 -24.33
CA VAL A 127 -1.95 -7.71 -24.22
C VAL A 127 -1.62 -7.98 -22.74
N ILE A 128 -1.93 -7.08 -21.90
CA ILE A 128 -1.62 -7.27 -20.47
C ILE A 128 -2.57 -8.32 -19.86
N ASP A 129 -3.84 -8.23 -20.26
CA ASP A 129 -4.77 -9.28 -19.81
C ASP A 129 -4.28 -10.68 -20.19
N LYS A 130 -3.82 -10.82 -21.40
CA LYS A 130 -3.32 -12.15 -21.81
C LYS A 130 -2.12 -12.58 -20.96
N GLU A 131 -1.30 -11.65 -20.73
CA GLU A 131 -0.14 -11.99 -19.87
C GLU A 131 -0.59 -12.40 -18.46
N ALA A 132 -1.53 -11.70 -17.92
CA ALA A 132 -2.02 -12.03 -16.56
C ALA A 132 -2.63 -13.43 -16.54
N LEU A 133 -3.42 -13.68 -17.57
CA LEU A 133 -4.02 -15.03 -17.62
C LEU A 133 -2.96 -16.12 -17.78
N GLY A 134 -1.92 -15.78 -18.55
CA GLY A 134 -0.79 -16.73 -18.65
C GLY A 134 -0.15 -17.01 -17.29
N ILE A 135 0.04 -16.04 -16.47
CA ILE A 135 0.67 -16.22 -15.15
C ILE A 135 -0.24 -17.06 -14.24
N LEU A 136 -1.52 -16.78 -14.38
CA LEU A 136 -2.45 -17.53 -13.49
C LEU A 136 -2.55 -18.99 -13.95
N ASP A 137 -2.55 -19.16 -15.23
CA ASP A 137 -2.56 -20.56 -15.71
C ASP A 137 -1.29 -21.30 -15.29
N SER A 138 -0.17 -20.61 -15.36
CA SER A 138 1.09 -21.26 -14.91
C SER A 138 1.03 -21.60 -13.42
N ALA A 139 0.50 -20.69 -12.67
CA ALA A 139 0.40 -20.96 -11.22
C ALA A 139 -0.53 -22.15 -10.95
N LYS A 140 -1.64 -22.16 -11.68
CA LYS A 140 -2.56 -23.31 -11.53
C LYS A 140 -1.88 -24.63 -11.88
N ASN A 141 -1.13 -24.62 -12.95
CA ASN A 141 -0.42 -25.85 -13.34
C ASN A 141 0.57 -26.30 -12.27
N ILE A 142 1.28 -25.37 -11.74
CA ILE A 142 2.29 -25.73 -10.72
C ILE A 142 1.57 -26.28 -9.47
N VAL A 143 0.41 -25.67 -9.19
CA VAL A 143 -0.35 -26.15 -8.01
C VAL A 143 -0.86 -27.56 -8.29
N ASP A 144 -1.22 -27.82 -9.52
CA ASP A 144 -1.77 -29.14 -9.83
C ASP A 144 -0.68 -30.22 -9.81
N ILE A 145 0.51 -29.76 -10.11
CA ILE A 145 1.59 -30.77 -10.18
C ILE A 145 1.99 -31.19 -8.76
N ALA A 146 1.63 -30.37 -7.81
CA ALA A 146 1.99 -30.70 -6.42
C ALA A 146 1.34 -32.03 -5.97
N ILE A 147 0.24 -32.37 -6.64
CA ILE A 147 -0.44 -33.64 -6.28
C ILE A 147 0.34 -34.83 -6.84
N ASN A 148 1.08 -34.61 -7.86
CA ASN A 148 1.90 -35.71 -8.42
C ASN A 148 2.96 -36.18 -7.43
N LYS A 149 3.45 -35.28 -6.64
CA LYS A 149 4.44 -35.69 -5.63
C LYS A 149 3.80 -36.60 -4.56
N VAL A 150 2.54 -36.38 -4.27
CA VAL A 150 1.82 -37.30 -3.33
C VAL A 150 1.63 -38.67 -3.99
N HIS A 151 1.28 -38.62 -5.30
CA HIS A 151 1.13 -39.92 -6.01
C HIS A 151 2.47 -40.67 -6.09
N GLU A 152 3.55 -39.90 -6.19
CA GLU A 152 4.87 -40.55 -6.21
C GLU A 152 5.15 -41.25 -4.88
N HIS A 153 4.77 -40.55 -3.78
CA HIS A 153 4.99 -41.20 -2.46
C HIS A 153 4.10 -42.44 -2.30
N GLU A 154 2.90 -42.35 -2.91
CA GLU A 154 2.01 -43.53 -2.85
C GLU A 154 2.59 -44.72 -3.62
N ASN A 155 3.08 -44.44 -4.73
CA ASN A 155 3.70 -45.51 -5.53
C ASN A 155 4.92 -46.11 -4.83
N GLN A 156 5.78 -45.20 -4.26
CA GLN A 156 6.99 -45.70 -3.57
C GLN A 156 6.60 -46.53 -2.34
N PHE A 157 5.51 -46.07 -1.73
CA PHE A 157 5.04 -46.83 -0.54
C PHE A 157 4.62 -48.24 -0.96
N TYR A 158 3.91 -48.43 -2.12
CA TYR A 158 3.44 -49.76 -2.55
C TYR A 158 4.60 -50.60 -3.09
N GLN A 159 5.63 -49.91 -3.59
CA GLN A 159 6.78 -50.66 -4.12
C GLN A 159 7.65 -51.18 -2.97
N CYS A 160 7.49 -50.60 -1.83
CA CYS A 160 8.32 -51.01 -0.68
C CYS A 160 7.75 -52.27 -0.03
N GLY A 161 6.61 -52.89 -0.52
CA GLY A 161 6.04 -54.22 -0.18
C GLY A 161 6.20 -54.52 1.32
N GLY A 162 6.40 -53.40 2.21
CA GLY A 162 6.42 -53.67 3.67
C GLY A 162 7.84 -53.76 4.22
N ASP A 163 8.84 -53.55 3.28
CA ASP A 163 10.23 -53.55 3.73
C ASP A 163 10.52 -52.32 4.61
N LEU A 164 10.87 -52.63 5.87
CA LEU A 164 10.99 -51.57 6.91
C LEU A 164 12.15 -50.61 6.56
N LEU A 165 13.20 -51.09 5.96
CA LEU A 165 14.36 -50.23 5.63
C LEU A 165 14.06 -49.32 4.44
N CYS A 166 13.03 -49.70 3.73
CA CYS A 166 12.58 -48.88 2.58
C CYS A 166 11.52 -47.88 3.01
N ILE A 167 10.66 -48.15 4.08
CA ILE A 167 9.48 -47.37 4.47
C ILE A 167 9.92 -46.25 5.42
N SER A 168 11.01 -46.46 6.15
CA SER A 168 11.45 -45.47 7.15
C SER A 168 11.92 -44.16 6.49
N PRO A 169 12.78 -44.18 5.46
CA PRO A 169 13.16 -42.92 4.80
C PRO A 169 11.97 -42.29 4.06
N LEU A 170 11.05 -43.09 3.54
CA LEU A 170 9.83 -42.57 2.88
C LEU A 170 8.93 -41.84 3.88
N LEU A 171 8.79 -42.38 5.06
CA LEU A 171 8.02 -41.71 6.11
C LEU A 171 8.60 -40.34 6.47
N THR A 172 9.90 -40.25 6.60
CA THR A 172 10.54 -38.95 6.85
C THR A 172 10.24 -37.96 5.70
N GLU A 173 10.31 -38.50 4.47
CA GLU A 173 10.05 -37.62 3.32
C GLU A 173 8.57 -37.18 3.30
N ILE A 174 7.66 -38.11 3.68
CA ILE A 174 6.23 -37.78 3.72
C ILE A 174 5.97 -36.73 4.81
N GLN A 175 6.69 -36.83 5.89
CA GLN A 175 6.51 -35.84 6.97
C GLN A 175 7.04 -34.46 6.57
N LEU A 176 8.16 -34.52 5.85
CA LEU A 176 8.69 -33.21 5.39
C LEU A 176 7.76 -32.60 4.34
N ASP A 177 7.14 -33.42 3.51
CA ASP A 177 6.32 -32.90 2.40
C ASP A 177 4.93 -32.48 2.92
N LYS A 178 4.60 -32.90 4.09
CA LYS A 178 3.36 -32.38 4.69
C LYS A 178 3.50 -30.89 5.03
N ILE A 179 4.82 -30.52 5.04
CA ILE A 179 5.06 -29.09 5.35
C ILE A 179 5.45 -28.35 4.06
N ARG A 180 6.27 -28.98 3.30
CA ARG A 180 6.88 -28.24 2.18
C ARG A 180 5.86 -28.02 1.07
N LEU A 181 4.98 -29.01 0.80
CA LEU A 181 4.12 -28.93 -0.39
C LEU A 181 3.01 -27.89 -0.21
N PRO A 182 2.42 -27.82 0.94
CA PRO A 182 1.44 -26.73 1.12
C PRO A 182 2.10 -25.35 1.04
N GLN A 183 3.29 -25.25 1.63
CA GLN A 183 4.00 -23.97 1.54
C GLN A 183 4.36 -23.61 0.09
N ASN A 184 4.80 -24.61 -0.64
CA ASN A 184 5.16 -24.33 -2.04
C ASN A 184 3.93 -23.90 -2.85
N ILE A 185 2.72 -24.61 -2.58
CA ILE A 185 1.47 -24.23 -3.28
C ILE A 185 1.10 -22.79 -2.91
N LYS A 186 1.29 -22.49 -1.66
CA LYS A 186 0.97 -21.11 -1.20
C LYS A 186 1.93 -20.09 -1.85
N THR A 187 3.17 -20.34 -1.76
CA THR A 187 4.17 -19.41 -2.36
C THR A 187 3.87 -19.15 -3.83
N GLU A 188 3.38 -20.19 -4.51
CA GLU A 188 3.12 -19.98 -5.95
C GLU A 188 1.90 -19.06 -6.16
N VAL A 189 0.88 -19.26 -5.40
CA VAL A 189 -0.32 -18.39 -5.54
C VAL A 189 0.05 -16.95 -5.17
N GLN A 190 1.00 -16.78 -4.12
CA GLN A 190 1.42 -15.41 -3.71
C GLN A 190 2.28 -14.75 -4.79
N ALA A 191 3.08 -15.58 -5.32
CA ALA A 191 3.91 -15.01 -6.40
C ALA A 191 3.04 -14.53 -7.56
N ALA A 192 2.00 -15.38 -7.94
CA ALA A 192 1.10 -14.95 -9.02
C ALA A 192 0.37 -13.65 -8.65
N ASP A 193 -0.01 -13.61 -7.47
CA ASP A 193 -0.68 -12.37 -7.00
C ASP A 193 0.25 -11.15 -7.12
N GLY A 194 1.49 -11.26 -6.57
CA GLY A 194 2.49 -10.17 -6.72
C GLY A 194 2.66 -9.71 -8.17
N HIS A 195 2.70 -10.67 -9.12
CA HIS A 195 2.91 -10.27 -10.54
C HIS A 195 1.67 -9.55 -11.08
N LEU A 196 0.49 -10.07 -10.66
CA LEU A 196 -0.74 -9.41 -11.17
C LEU A 196 -0.83 -7.96 -10.67
N THR A 197 -0.22 -7.67 -9.49
CA THR A 197 -0.22 -6.28 -8.98
C THR A 197 0.63 -5.37 -9.88
N ILE A 198 1.67 -5.88 -10.33
CA ILE A 198 2.52 -5.08 -11.24
C ILE A 198 1.80 -4.86 -12.57
N LEU A 199 1.08 -5.90 -13.04
CA LEU A 199 0.40 -5.76 -14.34
C LEU A 199 -0.79 -4.79 -14.23
N LYS A 200 -1.37 -4.68 -13.01
CA LYS A 200 -2.45 -3.68 -12.84
C LYS A 200 -1.91 -2.26 -13.03
N LEU A 201 -0.69 -2.02 -12.58
CA LEU A 201 -0.09 -0.69 -12.80
C LEU A 201 0.14 -0.43 -14.29
N SER A 202 0.48 -1.50 -14.94
CA SER A 202 0.73 -1.32 -16.39
C SER A 202 -0.58 -1.01 -17.13
N ILE A 203 -1.72 -1.63 -16.67
CA ILE A 203 -3.03 -1.33 -17.30
C ILE A 203 -3.40 0.13 -17.06
N GLU A 204 -3.03 0.63 -15.86
CA GLU A 204 -3.32 2.06 -15.58
C GLU A 204 -2.47 2.98 -16.46
N ASN A 205 -1.31 2.58 -16.52
CA ASN A 205 -0.42 3.40 -17.37
C ASN A 205 -0.91 3.44 -18.83
N CYS A 206 -1.43 2.26 -19.33
CA CYS A 206 -1.95 2.25 -20.72
C CYS A 206 -3.11 3.25 -20.87
N SER A 207 -3.94 3.19 -19.93
CA SER A 207 -5.09 4.11 -20.01
C SER A 207 -4.63 5.57 -19.88
N ASP A 208 -3.76 5.91 -18.88
CA ASP A 208 -3.31 7.29 -18.66
C ASP A 208 -2.52 7.83 -19.87
N GLN A 209 -1.69 6.97 -20.34
CA GLN A 209 -0.84 7.44 -21.45
C GLN A 209 -1.70 7.73 -22.71
N ASN A 210 -2.63 6.80 -23.04
CA ASN A 210 -3.42 7.04 -24.26
C ASN A 210 -4.38 8.22 -24.09
N SER A 211 -4.91 8.34 -22.94
CA SER A 211 -5.75 9.53 -22.71
C SER A 211 -4.93 10.82 -22.80
N SER A 212 -3.79 10.83 -22.18
CA SER A 212 -2.92 12.02 -22.23
C SER A 212 -2.46 12.32 -23.66
N GLU A 213 -2.09 11.26 -24.39
CA GLU A 213 -1.63 11.50 -25.78
C GLU A 213 -2.77 12.03 -26.64
N TYR A 214 -3.98 11.43 -26.43
CA TYR A 214 -5.12 11.99 -27.19
C TYR A 214 -5.30 13.47 -26.88
N THR A 215 -5.24 13.77 -25.65
CA THR A 215 -5.45 15.19 -25.25
C THR A 215 -4.41 16.11 -25.90
N THR A 216 -3.24 15.68 -25.82
CA THR A 216 -2.16 16.53 -26.35
C THR A 216 -2.31 16.66 -27.87
N GLU A 217 -2.58 15.53 -28.54
CA GLU A 217 -2.62 15.59 -30.01
C GLU A 217 -3.88 16.34 -30.47
N ALA A 218 -4.99 16.02 -29.88
CA ALA A 218 -6.23 16.74 -30.28
C ALA A 218 -6.10 18.24 -29.96
N GLY A 219 -5.51 18.51 -28.76
CA GLY A 219 -5.26 19.92 -28.41
C GLY A 219 -4.40 20.65 -29.45
N SER A 220 -3.43 20.00 -29.92
CA SER A 220 -2.54 20.63 -30.92
C SER A 220 -3.28 20.89 -32.24
N VAL A 221 -4.13 19.92 -32.64
CA VAL A 221 -4.86 20.11 -33.91
C VAL A 221 -5.82 21.31 -33.78
N ILE A 222 -6.50 21.34 -32.67
CA ILE A 222 -7.45 22.46 -32.49
C ILE A 222 -6.67 23.78 -32.44
N ALA A 223 -5.55 23.83 -31.78
CA ALA A 223 -4.75 25.07 -31.73
C ALA A 223 -4.33 25.50 -33.14
N LEU A 224 -4.02 24.52 -33.97
CA LEU A 224 -3.65 24.87 -35.35
C LEU A 224 -4.84 25.46 -36.11
N ILE A 225 -6.05 24.84 -35.87
CA ILE A 225 -7.25 25.40 -36.54
C ILE A 225 -7.49 26.83 -36.04
N ALA A 226 -7.36 26.98 -34.73
CA ALA A 226 -7.58 28.33 -34.16
C ALA A 226 -6.60 29.35 -34.74
N ASP A 227 -5.36 28.98 -34.78
CA ASP A 227 -4.35 29.90 -35.34
C ASP A 227 -4.67 30.25 -36.80
N CYS A 228 -5.02 29.23 -37.57
CA CYS A 228 -5.36 29.49 -38.99
C CYS A 228 -6.55 30.44 -39.11
N VAL A 229 -7.58 30.18 -38.28
CA VAL A 229 -8.80 31.02 -38.37
C VAL A 229 -8.47 32.44 -37.93
N ASN A 230 -7.66 32.52 -36.86
CA ASN A 230 -7.26 33.86 -36.39
C ASN A 230 -6.48 34.63 -37.46
N SER A 231 -5.71 33.98 -38.22
CA SER A 231 -4.93 34.65 -39.28
C SER A 231 -5.82 35.00 -40.48
N THR A 232 -6.97 34.28 -40.65
CA THR A 232 -7.87 34.52 -41.80
C THR A 232 -8.96 35.54 -41.41
N VAL A 233 -9.29 35.64 -40.10
CA VAL A 233 -10.41 36.46 -39.58
C VAL A 233 -9.86 37.82 -39.15
N LEU A 234 -8.52 38.07 -38.98
CA LEU A 234 -7.95 39.33 -38.47
C LEU A 234 -7.52 40.22 -39.65
N LYS A 235 -8.42 40.33 -40.76
CA LYS A 235 -8.47 41.58 -41.55
C LYS A 235 -9.71 42.40 -41.15
N ALA A 236 -10.04 42.59 -39.93
CA ALA A 236 -10.78 43.79 -39.49
C ALA A 236 -10.63 43.94 -37.97
N PRO A 237 -10.02 45.09 -37.47
CA PRO A 237 -9.27 45.64 -36.34
C PRO A 237 -10.18 46.08 -35.19
N ARG A 238 -11.49 45.41 -35.08
CA ARG A 238 -12.24 45.79 -33.86
C ARG A 238 -13.04 44.59 -33.36
N ASP A 239 -12.86 43.31 -34.07
CA ASP A 239 -13.62 42.09 -33.73
C ASP A 239 -12.71 41.09 -33.00
N LEU A 240 -11.39 41.33 -32.76
CA LEU A 240 -10.44 40.36 -32.18
C LEU A 240 -10.29 40.60 -30.68
N VAL A 241 -10.47 41.81 -30.25
CA VAL A 241 -10.39 42.09 -28.81
C VAL A 241 -11.68 41.60 -28.13
N ASP A 242 -12.80 41.82 -28.94
CA ASP A 242 -14.07 41.32 -28.37
C ASP A 242 -14.12 39.78 -28.38
N GLU A 243 -13.55 39.19 -29.36
CA GLU A 243 -13.47 37.72 -29.44
C GLU A 243 -12.51 37.14 -28.39
N ALA A 244 -11.43 37.77 -28.13
CA ALA A 244 -10.47 37.29 -27.10
C ALA A 244 -11.08 37.42 -25.69
N GLU A 245 -11.83 38.50 -25.58
CA GLU A 245 -12.50 38.65 -24.27
C GLU A 245 -13.59 37.59 -24.10
N ARG A 246 -14.33 37.39 -25.15
CA ARG A 246 -15.36 36.34 -25.10
C ARG A 246 -14.75 34.96 -24.86
N GLN A 247 -13.68 34.64 -25.54
CA GLN A 247 -13.06 33.31 -25.41
C GLN A 247 -12.42 33.14 -24.02
N LEU A 248 -11.91 34.18 -23.45
CA LEU A 248 -11.35 34.10 -22.08
C LEU A 248 -12.46 33.88 -21.06
N GLU A 249 -13.58 34.53 -21.35
CA GLU A 249 -14.70 34.29 -20.41
C GLU A 249 -15.23 32.87 -20.51
N GLU A 250 -15.32 32.42 -21.74
CA GLU A 250 -15.71 31.00 -21.95
C GLU A 250 -14.73 30.04 -21.26
N LEU A 251 -13.44 30.25 -21.40
CA LEU A 251 -12.44 29.38 -20.75
C LEU A 251 -12.60 29.42 -19.23
N LYS A 252 -12.90 30.59 -18.75
CA LYS A 252 -13.10 30.73 -17.29
C LYS A 252 -14.29 29.89 -16.83
N SER A 253 -15.31 30.11 -17.55
CA SER A 253 -16.53 29.37 -17.15
C SER A 253 -16.32 27.85 -17.27
N THR A 254 -15.74 27.35 -18.33
CA THR A 254 -15.48 25.91 -18.54
C THR A 254 -14.56 25.35 -17.45
N VAL A 255 -13.48 26.05 -17.17
CA VAL A 255 -12.53 25.53 -16.16
C VAL A 255 -13.20 25.53 -14.78
N GLN A 256 -14.01 26.49 -14.59
CA GLN A 256 -14.71 26.53 -13.28
C GLN A 256 -15.73 25.38 -13.20
N GLY A 257 -16.44 25.21 -14.27
CA GLY A 257 -17.35 24.05 -14.31
C GLY A 257 -16.62 22.72 -14.10
N GLN A 258 -15.55 22.55 -14.72
CA GLN A 258 -14.79 21.28 -14.60
C GLN A 258 -14.20 21.12 -13.19
N ILE A 259 -13.85 22.16 -12.68
CA ILE A 259 -13.32 22.08 -11.30
C ILE A 259 -14.44 21.60 -10.36
N ILE A 260 -15.61 22.10 -10.59
CA ILE A 260 -16.73 21.70 -9.71
C ILE A 260 -17.02 20.20 -9.90
N VAL A 261 -17.11 19.79 -11.15
CA VAL A 261 -17.34 18.36 -11.44
C VAL A 261 -16.20 17.52 -10.83
N ALA A 262 -14.99 17.99 -11.00
CA ALA A 262 -13.84 17.25 -10.43
C ALA A 262 -13.95 17.15 -8.91
N HIS A 263 -14.39 18.19 -8.34
CA HIS A 263 -14.55 18.13 -6.87
C HIS A 263 -15.67 17.15 -6.49
N ASN A 264 -16.70 17.22 -7.21
CA ASN A 264 -17.78 16.26 -6.93
C ASN A 264 -17.31 14.82 -7.14
N ASP A 265 -16.65 14.57 -8.24
CA ASP A 265 -16.10 13.22 -8.49
C ASP A 265 -15.16 12.77 -7.37
N LEU A 266 -14.30 13.65 -7.01
CA LEU A 266 -13.36 13.29 -5.93
C LEU A 266 -14.10 13.03 -4.62
N GLN A 267 -15.16 13.74 -4.46
CA GLN A 267 -15.97 13.47 -3.27
C GLN A 267 -16.66 12.10 -3.38
N THR A 268 -17.24 11.85 -4.45
CA THR A 268 -17.86 10.53 -4.68
C THR A 268 -16.83 9.40 -4.47
N ILE A 269 -15.67 9.58 -5.02
CA ILE A 269 -14.61 8.56 -4.86
C ILE A 269 -14.27 8.40 -3.37
N GLU A 270 -14.24 9.46 -2.75
CA GLU A 270 -13.96 9.41 -1.31
C GLU A 270 -15.05 8.63 -0.57
N VAL A 271 -16.25 9.00 -0.78
CA VAL A 271 -17.36 8.30 -0.09
C VAL A 271 -17.31 6.81 -0.42
N ASP A 272 -17.16 6.46 -1.66
CA ASP A 272 -17.02 5.04 -2.06
C ASP A 272 -15.91 4.34 -1.28
N PHE A 273 -14.79 4.89 -1.21
CA PHE A 273 -13.66 4.27 -0.46
C PHE A 273 -14.02 4.08 1.00
N LEU A 274 -14.62 5.03 1.53
CA LEU A 274 -14.91 4.93 2.98
C LEU A 274 -15.99 3.87 3.22
N SER A 275 -16.91 3.92 2.43
CA SER A 275 -17.92 2.85 2.52
C SER A 275 -17.30 1.46 2.40
N ASN A 276 -16.50 1.18 1.45
CA ASN A 276 -15.78 -0.10 1.32
C ASN A 276 -14.96 -0.43 2.57
N SER A 277 -14.25 0.53 3.08
CA SER A 277 -13.43 0.30 4.29
C SER A 277 -14.31 -0.11 5.47
N ASN A 278 -15.45 0.52 5.51
CA ASN A 278 -16.37 0.15 6.61
C ASN A 278 -16.92 -1.28 6.41
N ASN A 279 -17.28 -1.52 5.22
CA ASN A 279 -17.76 -2.90 4.94
C ASN A 279 -16.69 -3.95 5.25
N ILE A 280 -15.50 -3.72 4.90
CA ILE A 280 -14.41 -4.69 5.15
C ILE A 280 -14.20 -4.84 6.67
N LEU A 281 -14.26 -3.81 7.29
CA LEU A 281 -14.08 -3.88 8.76
C LEU A 281 -15.20 -4.71 9.40
N GLN A 282 -16.36 -4.38 8.97
CA GLN A 282 -17.49 -5.15 9.53
C GLN A 282 -17.38 -6.65 9.21
N GLN A 283 -17.05 -6.96 8.02
CA GLN A 283 -16.88 -8.38 7.66
C GLN A 283 -15.74 -9.03 8.45
N ALA A 284 -14.72 -8.34 8.63
CA ALA A 284 -13.58 -8.90 9.39
C ALA A 284 -13.97 -9.15 10.85
N VAL A 285 -14.72 -8.24 11.35
CA VAL A 285 -15.14 -8.40 12.76
C VAL A 285 -16.04 -9.65 12.88
N ILE A 286 -16.91 -9.73 11.99
CA ILE A 286 -17.79 -10.93 11.99
C ILE A 286 -16.94 -12.20 11.85
N ALA A 287 -16.01 -12.26 11.01
CA ALA A 287 -15.15 -13.45 10.84
C ALA A 287 -14.37 -13.76 12.12
N ILE A 288 -13.88 -12.80 12.71
CA ILE A 288 -13.12 -13.01 13.96
C ILE A 288 -14.05 -13.59 15.03
N GLN A 289 -15.26 -13.02 15.06
CA GLN A 289 -16.21 -13.53 16.07
C GLN A 289 -16.58 -14.99 15.78
N GLN A 290 -16.77 -15.31 14.55
CA GLN A 290 -17.08 -16.71 14.22
C GLN A 290 -15.93 -17.65 14.59
N GLU A 291 -14.76 -17.18 14.43
CA GLU A 291 -13.60 -18.05 14.78
C GLU A 291 -13.48 -18.21 16.31
N GLN A 292 -13.76 -17.24 16.90
CA GLN A 292 -13.72 -17.35 18.37
C GLN A 292 -14.73 -18.38 18.88
N SER A 293 -15.86 -18.28 18.30
CA SER A 293 -16.86 -19.29 18.68
C SER A 293 -16.34 -20.72 18.42
N THR A 294 -15.64 -20.95 17.33
CA THR A 294 -15.07 -22.28 17.04
C THR A 294 -14.02 -22.66 18.08
N VAL A 295 -13.21 -21.75 18.43
CA VAL A 295 -12.16 -22.02 19.43
C VAL A 295 -12.81 -22.37 20.78
N ASP A 296 -13.81 -21.60 21.10
CA ASP A 296 -14.46 -21.86 22.40
C ASP A 296 -15.07 -23.27 22.41
N GLU A 297 -15.64 -23.69 21.25
CA GLU A 297 -16.20 -25.06 21.16
C GLU A 297 -15.10 -26.12 21.29
N GLN A 298 -13.97 -25.92 20.72
CA GLN A 298 -12.86 -26.90 20.80
C GLN A 298 -12.32 -27.00 22.22
N ILE A 299 -12.20 -25.91 22.80
CA ILE A 299 -11.66 -25.95 24.18
C ILE A 299 -12.64 -26.72 25.07
N THR A 300 -13.94 -26.44 24.86
CA THR A 300 -14.94 -27.19 25.63
C THR A 300 -14.81 -28.70 25.39
N GLN A 301 -14.57 -29.11 24.17
CA GLN A 301 -14.41 -30.55 23.86
C GLN A 301 -13.17 -31.14 24.55
N ILE A 302 -12.07 -30.41 24.56
CA ILE A 302 -10.83 -30.89 25.19
C ILE A 302 -11.08 -31.07 26.70
N LYS A 303 -11.82 -30.13 27.24
CA LYS A 303 -12.05 -30.24 28.71
C LYS A 303 -12.92 -31.44 29.04
N GLU A 304 -13.92 -31.60 28.17
CA GLU A 304 -14.79 -32.78 28.39
C GLU A 304 -14.02 -34.09 28.27
N LEU A 305 -12.99 -34.16 27.29
CA LEU A 305 -12.18 -35.40 27.14
C LEU A 305 -11.26 -35.59 28.36
N ALA A 306 -10.71 -34.58 28.79
CA ALA A 306 -9.82 -34.69 29.96
C ALA A 306 -10.61 -35.14 31.21
N HIS A 307 -11.86 -34.47 31.38
CA HIS A 307 -12.70 -34.90 32.52
C HIS A 307 -13.06 -36.38 32.40
N ALA A 308 -13.40 -36.88 31.21
CA ALA A 308 -13.72 -38.31 31.01
C ALA A 308 -12.51 -39.20 31.35
N ALA A 309 -11.26 -38.66 31.26
CA ALA A 309 -10.04 -39.44 31.61
C ALA A 309 -9.63 -39.18 33.07
N ASN A 310 -10.45 -38.60 33.89
CA ASN A 310 -10.22 -38.20 35.29
C ASN A 310 -8.95 -37.36 35.44
N GLU A 311 -8.68 -36.63 34.42
CA GLU A 311 -7.51 -35.73 34.48
C GLU A 311 -7.98 -34.28 34.56
N ASP A 312 -7.40 -33.54 35.50
CA ASP A 312 -7.75 -32.11 35.64
C ASP A 312 -6.77 -31.26 34.80
N ILE A 313 -7.48 -30.70 33.68
CA ILE A 313 -6.54 -29.94 32.80
C ILE A 313 -6.85 -28.43 32.94
N SER A 314 -7.71 -28.11 33.93
CA SER A 314 -8.16 -26.73 34.17
C SER A 314 -6.98 -25.76 34.31
N SER A 315 -5.90 -26.37 34.84
CA SER A 315 -4.71 -25.50 34.98
C SER A 315 -4.02 -25.28 33.63
N CYS A 316 -4.39 -26.18 32.59
CA CYS A 316 -3.79 -26.07 31.24
C CYS A 316 -4.70 -25.29 30.29
N THR A 317 -5.98 -25.14 30.67
CA THR A 317 -6.92 -24.57 29.68
C THR A 317 -7.41 -23.20 30.16
N ASP A 318 -7.31 -22.78 31.53
CA ASP A 318 -7.87 -21.54 32.10
C ASP A 318 -7.02 -20.33 31.68
N ILE A 319 -5.72 -20.60 31.49
CA ILE A 319 -4.85 -19.47 31.08
C ILE A 319 -4.92 -19.31 29.55
N ARG A 320 -5.24 -20.32 28.88
CA ARG A 320 -5.27 -20.29 27.39
C ARG A 320 -6.67 -19.91 26.91
N GLU A 321 -7.68 -20.04 27.74
CA GLU A 321 -9.07 -19.66 27.43
C GLU A 321 -9.27 -18.15 27.63
N GLU A 322 -8.61 -17.75 28.59
CA GLU A 322 -8.61 -16.29 28.81
C GLU A 322 -7.88 -15.55 27.69
N LEU A 323 -6.76 -16.12 27.21
CA LEU A 323 -6.01 -15.48 26.10
C LEU A 323 -6.74 -15.64 24.77
N LEU A 324 -7.46 -16.71 24.66
CA LEU A 324 -8.21 -16.96 23.40
C LEU A 324 -9.49 -16.13 23.38
N SER A 325 -10.03 -15.74 24.55
CA SER A 325 -11.28 -14.94 24.62
C SER A 325 -10.98 -13.46 24.38
N ARG A 326 -9.63 -13.12 24.38
CA ARG A 326 -9.27 -11.70 24.22
C ARG A 326 -8.82 -11.42 22.78
N LEU A 327 -8.58 -12.36 22.03
CA LEU A 327 -7.94 -12.26 20.69
C LEU A 327 -8.89 -11.59 19.69
N PRO A 328 -10.15 -11.75 19.77
CA PRO A 328 -11.05 -11.07 18.83
C PRO A 328 -11.04 -9.55 19.03
N ALA A 329 -11.07 -9.18 20.27
CA ALA A 329 -11.01 -7.73 20.55
C ALA A 329 -9.67 -7.14 20.10
N GLU A 330 -8.61 -7.90 20.21
CA GLU A 330 -7.27 -7.39 19.82
C GLU A 330 -7.10 -7.36 18.30
N TYR A 331 -7.68 -8.22 17.69
CA TYR A 331 -7.54 -8.25 16.22
C TYR A 331 -8.53 -7.27 15.57
N ASN A 332 -9.69 -7.09 16.25
CA ASN A 332 -10.63 -6.04 15.76
C ASN A 332 -10.00 -4.66 15.87
N GLU A 333 -9.26 -4.54 16.79
CA GLU A 333 -8.59 -3.24 16.98
C GLU A 333 -7.44 -3.06 15.99
N MET A 334 -6.73 -4.02 15.73
CA MET A 334 -5.65 -3.95 14.71
C MET A 334 -6.24 -3.73 13.31
N LEU A 335 -7.36 -4.31 13.11
CA LEU A 335 -8.02 -4.14 11.80
C LEU A 335 -8.59 -2.72 11.67
N ARG A 336 -9.13 -2.24 12.70
CA ARG A 336 -9.65 -0.85 12.68
C ARG A 336 -8.51 0.14 12.45
N ASN A 337 -7.35 -0.18 13.00
CA ASN A 337 -6.19 0.73 12.85
C ASN A 337 -5.59 0.64 11.44
N CYS A 338 -5.60 -0.32 10.98
CA CYS A 338 -5.11 -0.48 9.59
C CYS A 338 -6.07 0.19 8.59
N ILE A 339 -7.41 -0.01 8.78
CA ILE A 339 -8.40 0.59 7.84
C ILE A 339 -8.41 2.10 8.01
N PHE A 340 -8.13 2.46 9.13
CA PHE A 340 -8.06 3.91 9.38
C PHE A 340 -6.80 4.51 8.75
N GLY A 341 -5.63 3.88 8.88
CA GLY A 341 -4.41 4.32 8.17
C GLY A 341 -4.63 4.44 6.66
N LYS A 342 -5.34 3.75 6.17
CA LYS A 342 -5.59 3.78 4.71
C LYS A 342 -6.63 4.86 4.36
N ASN A 343 -7.70 4.99 5.25
CA ASN A 343 -8.62 6.14 5.04
C ASN A 343 -7.88 7.48 5.06
N ARG A 344 -6.77 7.47 5.77
CA ARG A 344 -5.96 8.70 5.82
C ARG A 344 -5.15 8.89 4.54
N GLU A 345 -4.62 7.92 4.13
CA GLU A 345 -3.90 8.00 2.85
C GLU A 345 -4.86 8.36 1.69
N GLU A 346 -6.09 7.82 1.73
CA GLU A 346 -7.10 8.22 0.74
C GLU A 346 -7.38 9.73 0.82
N ALA A 347 -7.58 10.20 1.93
CA ALA A 347 -7.88 11.64 2.11
C ALA A 347 -6.74 12.52 1.59
N ARG A 348 -5.51 12.03 1.77
CA ARG A 348 -4.37 12.78 1.23
C ARG A 348 -4.37 12.77 -0.31
N ILE A 349 -4.61 11.70 -0.84
CA ILE A 349 -4.61 11.57 -2.32
C ILE A 349 -5.74 12.45 -2.89
N VAL A 350 -6.91 12.50 -2.26
CA VAL A 350 -8.05 13.30 -2.78
C VAL A 350 -7.75 14.79 -2.57
N ALA A 351 -7.12 15.07 -1.53
CA ALA A 351 -6.77 16.48 -1.26
C ALA A 351 -5.69 16.98 -2.22
N ASP A 352 -4.72 16.20 -2.47
CA ASP A 352 -3.69 16.58 -3.47
C ASP A 352 -4.30 16.74 -4.86
N ALA A 353 -5.18 15.88 -5.12
CA ALA A 353 -5.80 15.96 -6.46
C ALA A 353 -6.70 17.21 -6.55
N LYS A 354 -7.36 17.60 -5.48
CA LYS A 354 -8.19 18.82 -5.48
C LYS A 354 -7.32 20.07 -5.60
N TYR A 355 -6.18 19.94 -4.94
CA TYR A 355 -5.25 21.08 -5.01
C TYR A 355 -4.72 21.27 -6.45
N ILE A 356 -4.35 20.28 -7.02
CA ILE A 356 -3.80 20.38 -8.39
C ILE A 356 -4.91 20.82 -9.36
N VAL A 357 -6.17 20.38 -9.06
CA VAL A 357 -7.31 20.80 -9.91
C VAL A 357 -7.58 22.30 -9.71
N ASP A 358 -7.26 22.76 -8.58
CA ASP A 358 -7.56 24.18 -8.28
C ASP A 358 -6.47 25.10 -8.84
N VAL A 359 -5.32 24.55 -8.98
CA VAL A 359 -4.21 25.36 -9.53
C VAL A 359 -4.46 25.64 -11.01
N ALA A 360 -5.26 24.92 -11.60
CA ALA A 360 -5.62 25.14 -13.02
C ALA A 360 -6.38 26.46 -13.20
N VAL A 361 -6.92 26.98 -12.11
CA VAL A 361 -7.63 28.27 -12.16
C VAL A 361 -6.63 29.44 -12.19
N ASN A 362 -5.47 29.18 -11.64
CA ASN A 362 -4.43 30.24 -11.65
C ASN A 362 -3.90 30.49 -13.06
N THR A 363 -3.90 29.50 -13.85
CA THR A 363 -3.45 29.67 -15.25
C THR A 363 -4.47 30.51 -16.04
N VAL A 364 -5.77 30.43 -15.70
CA VAL A 364 -6.82 31.26 -16.33
C VAL A 364 -6.71 32.71 -15.84
N HIS A 365 -6.29 32.87 -14.58
CA HIS A 365 -6.13 34.24 -14.05
C HIS A 365 -4.90 34.93 -14.63
N ASN A 366 -3.92 34.14 -14.85
CA ASN A 366 -2.72 34.69 -15.50
C ASN A 366 -3.00 35.12 -16.94
N LEU A 367 -3.79 34.36 -17.61
CA LEU A 367 -4.13 34.73 -19.01
C LEU A 367 -5.05 35.96 -19.02
N GLU A 368 -5.80 36.12 -17.98
CA GLU A 368 -6.63 37.34 -17.84
C GLU A 368 -5.77 38.57 -17.59
N PHE A 369 -4.87 38.33 -16.76
CA PHE A 369 -3.94 39.43 -16.46
C PHE A 369 -3.16 39.86 -17.71
N GLN A 370 -2.62 38.92 -18.44
CA GLN A 370 -1.84 39.21 -19.67
C GLN A 370 -2.74 39.87 -20.73
N PHE A 371 -4.01 39.42 -20.72
CA PHE A 371 -4.96 40.00 -21.70
C PHE A 371 -5.24 41.47 -21.34
N ARG A 372 -5.28 41.83 -20.09
CA ARG A 372 -5.53 43.22 -19.65
C ARG A 372 -4.32 44.11 -19.93
N GLN A 373 -3.14 43.47 -19.90
CA GLN A 373 -1.91 44.25 -20.13
C GLN A 373 -1.72 44.55 -21.62
N CYS A 374 -2.33 43.82 -22.39
CA CYS A 374 -2.15 43.95 -23.85
C CYS A 374 -3.14 44.96 -24.42
N ARG A 375 -4.05 45.58 -23.49
CA ARG A 375 -5.08 46.57 -23.86
C ARG A 375 -5.70 46.24 -25.21
N ASP A 376 -5.34 47.28 -26.42
CA ASP A 376 -5.94 47.05 -27.76
C ASP A 376 -4.83 46.75 -28.78
N ASP A 377 -3.66 46.44 -28.17
CA ASP A 377 -2.55 46.18 -29.11
C ASP A 377 -2.69 44.78 -29.74
N LEU A 378 -2.96 44.83 -31.01
CA LEU A 378 -3.37 43.61 -31.77
C LEU A 378 -2.18 42.65 -31.89
N LEU A 379 -1.03 43.12 -31.96
CA LEU A 379 0.16 42.24 -32.10
C LEU A 379 0.46 41.54 -30.77
N CYS A 380 -0.12 42.11 -29.65
CA CYS A 380 0.01 41.52 -28.29
C CYS A 380 -1.13 40.55 -28.01
N ILE A 381 -2.35 40.72 -28.59
CA ILE A 381 -3.59 39.99 -28.25
C ILE A 381 -3.68 38.71 -29.10
N SER A 382 -3.04 38.76 -30.20
CA SER A 382 -3.13 37.62 -31.13
C SER A 382 -2.49 36.36 -30.55
N PRO A 383 -1.32 36.40 -29.98
CA PRO A 383 -0.72 35.20 -29.37
C PRO A 383 -1.48 34.77 -28.10
N LEU A 384 -2.14 35.65 -27.42
CA LEU A 384 -2.94 35.35 -26.21
C LEU A 384 -4.20 34.56 -26.57
N ILE A 385 -4.78 34.92 -27.66
CA ILE A 385 -5.98 34.18 -28.12
C ILE A 385 -5.61 32.73 -28.43
N THR A 386 -4.49 32.52 -29.02
CA THR A 386 -4.04 31.14 -29.29
C THR A 386 -3.79 30.39 -27.97
N GLU A 387 -3.16 31.09 -27.02
CA GLU A 387 -2.90 30.46 -25.71
C GLU A 387 -4.21 30.15 -24.98
N ILE A 388 -5.18 31.07 -25.09
CA ILE A 388 -6.49 30.86 -24.44
C ILE A 388 -7.20 29.67 -25.10
N GLU A 389 -7.04 29.51 -26.37
CA GLU A 389 -7.66 28.37 -27.08
C GLU A 389 -6.98 27.05 -26.71
N LEU A 390 -5.63 27.14 -26.55
CA LEU A 390 -4.92 25.89 -26.16
C LEU A 390 -5.27 25.51 -24.72
N ASP A 391 -5.51 26.51 -23.84
CA ASP A 391 -5.78 26.20 -22.41
C ASP A 391 -7.25 25.80 -22.22
N LYS A 392 -8.06 26.12 -23.16
CA LYS A 392 -9.46 25.62 -23.11
C LYS A 392 -9.50 24.11 -23.24
N ILE A 393 -8.36 23.60 -23.67
CA ILE A 393 -8.29 22.13 -23.85
C ILE A 393 -7.39 21.53 -22.78
N ARG A 394 -6.27 22.17 -22.54
CA ARG A 394 -5.24 21.56 -21.67
C ARG A 394 -5.72 21.52 -20.21
N LEU A 395 -6.46 22.56 -19.85
CA LEU A 395 -6.74 22.68 -18.40
C LEU A 395 -7.86 21.72 -17.98
N PRO A 396 -8.89 21.59 -18.70
CA PRO A 396 -9.90 20.58 -18.33
C PRO A 396 -9.34 19.16 -18.37
N GLN A 397 -8.54 18.87 -19.31
CA GLN A 397 -7.90 17.53 -19.39
C GLN A 397 -6.97 17.29 -18.18
N ASN A 398 -6.17 18.24 -17.90
CA ASN A 398 -5.27 18.07 -16.73
C ASN A 398 -6.08 17.83 -15.45
N ILE A 399 -7.21 18.58 -15.41
CA ILE A 399 -8.08 18.39 -14.22
C ILE A 399 -8.64 16.96 -14.23
N ARG A 400 -9.08 16.47 -15.32
CA ARG A 400 -9.59 15.10 -15.43
C ARG A 400 -8.49 14.06 -15.13
N THR A 401 -7.37 14.20 -15.77
CA THR A 401 -6.25 13.27 -15.52
C THR A 401 -5.92 13.17 -14.02
N GLU A 402 -5.99 14.29 -13.43
CA GLU A 402 -5.67 14.25 -11.99
C GLU A 402 -6.75 13.50 -11.20
N VAL A 403 -7.96 13.73 -11.52
CA VAL A 403 -9.06 13.02 -10.82
C VAL A 403 -8.94 11.52 -11.12
N ASN A 404 -8.65 11.10 -12.36
CA ASN A 404 -8.48 9.67 -12.70
C ASN A 404 -7.28 9.04 -11.97
N ALA A 405 -6.23 9.79 -11.86
CA ALA A 405 -5.04 9.27 -11.13
C ALA A 405 -5.39 9.03 -9.66
N ALA A 406 -6.08 9.99 -9.10
CA ALA A 406 -6.50 9.79 -7.70
C ALA A 406 -7.41 8.57 -7.55
N GLN A 407 -8.29 8.50 -8.47
CA GLN A 407 -9.18 7.32 -8.46
C GLN A 407 -8.37 6.02 -8.59
N ALA A 408 -7.47 5.89 -9.50
CA ALA A 408 -6.65 4.68 -9.68
C ALA A 408 -5.85 4.35 -8.41
N LEU A 409 -5.29 5.39 -7.79
CA LEU A 409 -4.50 5.15 -6.55
C LEU A 409 -5.41 4.64 -5.43
N LEU A 410 -6.60 5.19 -5.45
CA LEU A 410 -7.49 4.77 -4.34
C LEU A 410 -8.06 3.38 -4.63
N THR A 411 -8.23 3.05 -5.83
CA THR A 411 -8.61 1.66 -6.19
C THR A 411 -7.52 0.67 -5.79
N THR A 412 -6.27 1.00 -5.95
CA THR A 412 -5.15 0.11 -5.54
C THR A 412 -5.14 -0.04 -4.01
N LEU A 413 -5.40 1.06 -3.41
CA LEU A 413 -5.41 1.00 -1.93
C LEU A 413 -6.58 0.16 -1.43
N LYS A 414 -7.70 0.14 -2.16
CA LYS A 414 -8.88 -0.70 -1.80
C LYS A 414 -8.56 -2.18 -1.96
N PHE A 415 -7.75 -2.58 -2.95
CA PHE A 415 -7.44 -3.99 -3.27
C PHE A 415 -6.43 -4.57 -2.28
N LYS A 416 -5.56 -3.79 -1.74
CA LYS A 416 -4.58 -4.22 -0.72
C LYS A 416 -5.27 -4.51 0.61
N ASP A 417 -6.61 -4.10 0.75
CA ASP A 417 -7.45 -4.35 1.94
C ASP A 417 -8.03 -5.77 1.92
N GLY A 418 -8.18 -6.32 0.73
CA GLY A 418 -8.75 -7.70 0.60
C GLY A 418 -7.67 -8.77 0.79
N ILE A 419 -6.36 -8.47 0.53
CA ILE A 419 -5.23 -9.44 0.61
C ILE A 419 -4.71 -9.49 2.05
N MET A 420 -4.84 -8.39 2.88
CA MET A 420 -4.41 -8.29 4.29
C MET A 420 -5.40 -9.05 5.21
N LEU A 421 -6.65 -9.11 4.86
CA LEU A 421 -7.63 -9.91 5.63
C LEU A 421 -7.37 -11.42 5.45
N LYS A 422 -6.72 -11.74 4.40
CA LYS A 422 -6.49 -13.18 4.09
C LYS A 422 -5.18 -13.67 4.71
N THR A 423 -4.23 -12.73 4.91
CA THR A 423 -2.92 -13.04 5.54
C THR A 423 -3.09 -13.14 7.07
N VAL A 424 -4.08 -12.36 7.60
CA VAL A 424 -4.35 -12.42 9.06
C VAL A 424 -5.17 -13.69 9.37
N LEU A 425 -5.90 -14.22 8.41
CA LEU A 425 -6.65 -15.47 8.65
C LEU A 425 -5.74 -16.69 8.48
N VAL A 426 -4.61 -16.58 7.65
CA VAL A 426 -3.65 -17.68 7.40
C VAL A 426 -2.67 -17.78 8.59
N SER A 427 -2.43 -16.67 9.33
CA SER A 427 -1.52 -16.63 10.50
C SER A 427 -2.23 -17.18 11.75
N ILE A 428 -3.52 -17.21 11.72
CA ILE A 428 -4.29 -17.80 12.84
C ILE A 428 -4.39 -19.31 12.65
N PHE A 429 -4.23 -19.82 11.40
CA PHE A 429 -4.30 -21.26 11.09
C PHE A 429 -2.93 -21.92 11.29
N SER A 430 -1.80 -21.12 11.23
CA SER A 430 -0.42 -21.64 11.38
C SER A 430 -0.06 -21.76 12.87
N ILE A 431 -0.83 -21.08 13.72
CA ILE A 431 -0.60 -21.15 15.18
C ILE A 431 -1.42 -22.32 15.76
N LEU A 432 -2.28 -22.94 15.00
CA LEU A 432 -3.09 -24.09 15.46
C LEU A 432 -2.42 -25.41 15.03
N LEU A 433 -1.31 -25.35 14.13
CA LEU A 433 -0.63 -26.58 13.63
C LEU A 433 0.65 -26.83 14.43
N ALA A 434 0.99 -25.87 15.29
CA ALA A 434 2.18 -26.03 16.16
C ALA A 434 1.79 -26.72 17.47
N ILE A 435 0.59 -27.38 17.45
CA ILE A 435 0.23 -28.13 18.69
C ILE A 435 0.04 -29.60 18.30
N GLN A 436 0.74 -30.16 17.12
CA GLN A 436 0.50 -31.62 17.00
C GLN A 436 1.78 -32.31 16.52
N VAL A 437 3.08 -31.92 16.89
CA VAL A 437 4.08 -32.94 16.50
C VAL A 437 5.14 -33.02 17.60
N ASN A 438 4.95 -33.83 18.65
CA ASN A 438 6.15 -34.64 19.02
C ASN A 438 5.80 -35.59 20.16
N SER A 439 5.38 -36.92 19.69
CA SER A 439 5.73 -37.97 20.67
C SER A 439 6.11 -39.26 19.94
N SER A 440 7.48 -39.72 19.77
CA SER A 440 7.79 -41.11 20.18
C SER A 440 9.20 -41.15 20.81
N ASN A 441 9.22 -41.67 22.11
CA ASN A 441 10.03 -42.19 23.24
C ASN A 441 10.68 -43.54 22.90
N PRO A 442 11.83 -44.20 23.93
CA PRO A 442 12.59 -43.97 25.16
C PRO A 442 13.75 -44.95 25.34
N HIS A 443 15.17 -44.62 25.78
CA HIS A 443 15.82 -44.64 27.10
C HIS A 443 17.29 -45.02 26.96
N ALA A 444 18.43 -44.20 27.46
CA ALA A 444 19.21 -44.73 28.62
C ALA A 444 20.14 -43.63 29.14
N ASN A 445 19.64 -42.72 29.80
CA ASN A 445 19.44 -42.02 31.08
C ASN A 445 20.67 -41.19 31.47
N GLY A 446 21.52 -40.79 30.43
CA GLY A 446 22.42 -39.64 30.70
C GLY A 446 22.83 -38.95 29.39
N LEU A 447 22.84 -39.69 28.09
CA LEU A 447 23.02 -39.12 26.73
C LEU A 447 21.69 -38.61 26.16
N ALA A 448 20.46 -39.01 26.79
CA ALA A 448 19.09 -38.52 26.48
C ALA A 448 18.88 -37.10 27.03
N ALA A 449 19.57 -36.88 28.01
CA ALA A 449 19.28 -35.56 28.63
C ALA A 449 19.97 -34.42 27.87
N ILE A 450 21.21 -34.76 27.33
CA ILE A 450 21.92 -33.68 26.60
C ILE A 450 21.32 -33.55 25.19
N ASP A 451 20.88 -34.63 24.56
CA ASP A 451 20.22 -34.57 23.23
C ASP A 451 18.85 -33.89 23.35
N ASP A 452 18.05 -34.18 24.44
CA ASP A 452 16.80 -33.46 24.72
C ASP A 452 17.06 -31.96 24.95
N ALA A 453 18.09 -31.70 25.64
CA ALA A 453 18.41 -30.28 25.87
C ALA A 453 18.84 -29.58 24.57
N ARG A 454 19.53 -30.32 23.64
CA ARG A 454 19.91 -29.74 22.32
C ARG A 454 18.66 -29.53 21.46
N ALA A 455 17.76 -30.46 21.54
CA ALA A 455 16.50 -30.29 20.78
C ALA A 455 15.71 -29.10 21.33
N ASP A 456 15.57 -28.95 22.61
CA ASP A 456 14.92 -27.78 23.22
C ASP A 456 15.63 -26.47 22.85
N LEU A 457 17.01 -26.55 22.83
CA LEU A 457 17.76 -25.32 22.43
C LEU A 457 17.51 -24.99 20.95
N GLU A 458 17.42 -26.01 20.11
CA GLU A 458 17.13 -25.74 18.69
C GLU A 458 15.71 -25.19 18.53
N GLU A 459 14.75 -25.78 19.24
CA GLU A 459 13.40 -25.18 19.27
C GLU A 459 13.44 -23.71 19.71
N LEU A 460 14.12 -23.39 20.79
CA LEU A 460 14.27 -21.98 21.24
C LEU A 460 14.91 -21.13 20.14
N ARG A 461 15.90 -21.67 19.45
CA ARG A 461 16.55 -20.93 18.36
C ARG A 461 15.55 -20.62 17.25
N GLN A 462 14.72 -21.58 16.82
CA GLN A 462 13.75 -21.33 15.74
C GLN A 462 12.68 -20.32 16.19
N MET A 463 12.29 -20.38 17.41
CA MET A 463 11.32 -19.41 17.96
C MET A 463 11.91 -17.99 17.96
N VAL A 464 13.15 -17.91 18.43
CA VAL A 464 13.77 -16.56 18.54
C VAL A 464 14.04 -16.02 17.13
N LEU A 465 14.43 -16.87 16.15
CA LEU A 465 14.68 -16.41 14.77
C LEU A 465 13.36 -15.99 14.11
N GLY A 466 12.31 -16.84 14.36
CA GLY A 466 10.97 -16.44 13.85
C GLY A 466 10.54 -15.09 14.43
N ALA A 467 10.70 -14.85 15.61
CA ALA A 467 10.35 -13.58 16.27
C ALA A 467 11.22 -12.42 15.75
N ILE A 468 12.47 -12.68 15.55
CA ILE A 468 13.38 -11.62 15.03
C ILE A 468 12.93 -11.24 13.61
N LEU A 469 12.60 -12.27 12.77
CA LEU A 469 12.21 -11.94 11.38
C LEU A 469 10.88 -11.18 11.38
N ALA A 470 9.93 -11.66 12.18
CA ALA A 470 8.66 -10.93 12.31
C ALA A 470 8.89 -9.49 12.81
N ALA A 471 9.76 -9.33 13.76
CA ALA A 471 10.06 -7.99 14.31
C ALA A 471 10.76 -7.10 13.26
N GLU A 472 11.63 -7.64 12.48
CA GLU A 472 12.29 -6.84 11.43
C GLU A 472 11.27 -6.37 10.39
N ASP A 473 10.29 -7.30 10.05
CA ASP A 473 9.24 -6.86 9.11
C ASP A 473 8.42 -5.71 9.71
N GLU A 474 8.18 -5.81 10.91
CA GLU A 474 7.41 -4.74 11.59
C GLU A 474 8.23 -3.45 11.70
N LEU A 475 9.43 -3.55 12.04
CA LEU A 475 10.25 -2.33 12.15
C LEU A 475 10.45 -1.67 10.79
N GLU A 476 10.52 -2.50 9.73
CA GLU A 476 10.60 -1.90 8.38
C GLU A 476 9.28 -1.18 8.04
N ALA A 477 8.24 -1.93 8.34
CA ALA A 477 6.94 -1.28 8.10
C ALA A 477 6.81 0.02 8.92
N LEU A 478 7.24 -0.02 10.15
CA LEU A 478 7.22 1.16 11.02
C LEU A 478 8.02 2.33 10.42
N ASN A 479 9.16 2.09 9.88
CA ASN A 479 9.97 3.16 9.27
C ASN A 479 9.30 3.71 8.00
N SER A 480 8.85 2.78 7.20
CA SER A 480 8.20 3.25 5.95
C SER A 480 6.95 4.08 6.27
N ASN A 481 6.25 3.61 7.29
CA ASN A 481 5.05 4.38 7.68
C ASN A 481 5.43 5.76 8.22
N PHE A 482 6.44 5.83 8.98
CA PHE A 482 6.83 7.14 9.51
C PHE A 482 7.28 8.08 8.39
N VAL A 483 8.05 7.62 7.40
CA VAL A 483 8.51 8.49 6.29
C VAL A 483 7.29 8.98 5.50
N TYR A 484 6.42 7.99 5.30
CA TYR A 484 5.20 8.40 4.57
C TYR A 484 4.44 9.47 5.37
N TYR A 485 4.34 9.27 6.66
CA TYR A 485 3.71 10.27 7.55
C TYR A 485 4.43 11.62 7.46
N ALA A 486 5.60 11.71 7.58
CA ALA A 486 6.35 12.98 7.51
C ALA A 486 6.18 13.66 6.16
N ASP A 487 6.18 12.91 5.09
CA ASP A 487 5.99 13.50 3.75
C ASP A 487 4.59 14.14 3.63
N ARG A 488 3.73 13.31 4.14
CA ARG A 488 2.35 13.86 4.09
C ARG A 488 2.26 15.15 4.92
N THR A 489 2.75 15.12 6.08
CA THR A 489 2.68 16.33 6.93
C THR A 489 3.43 17.50 6.29
N GLU A 490 4.47 17.29 5.62
CA GLU A 490 5.17 18.35 4.87
C GLU A 490 4.26 18.96 3.81
N THR A 491 3.63 18.07 3.05
CA THR A 491 2.74 18.58 1.99
C THR A 491 1.64 19.47 2.58
N GLN A 492 1.23 19.01 3.76
CA GLN A 492 0.22 19.87 4.42
C GLN A 492 0.82 21.21 4.85
N GLY A 493 1.78 21.07 5.46
CA GLY A 493 2.46 22.32 5.81
C GLY A 493 2.68 23.25 4.61
N LEU A 494 3.07 22.79 3.44
CA LEU A 494 3.29 23.62 2.24
C LEU A 494 1.98 24.28 1.79
N ILE A 495 1.00 23.42 1.83
CA ILE A 495 -0.30 23.97 1.40
C ILE A 495 -0.70 25.13 2.32
N SER A 496 -0.50 24.90 3.63
CA SER A 496 -0.83 25.99 4.57
C SER A 496 0.03 27.23 4.31
N LEU A 497 1.10 27.03 4.07
CA LEU A 497 1.98 28.18 3.78
C LEU A 497 1.56 28.88 2.49
N GLN A 498 1.18 28.10 1.39
CA GLN A 498 0.76 28.72 0.12
C GLN A 498 -0.53 29.52 0.33
N TYR A 499 -1.28 28.89 1.16
CA TYR A 499 -2.53 29.62 1.44
C TYR A 499 -2.22 30.97 2.11
N GLN A 500 -1.41 30.91 3.06
CA GLN A 500 -1.06 32.18 3.74
C GLN A 500 -0.34 33.14 2.79
N GLU A 501 0.38 32.64 1.89
CA GLU A 501 1.11 33.50 0.93
C GLU A 501 0.13 34.17 -0.04
N ASP A 502 -0.79 33.37 -0.54
CA ASP A 502 -1.78 33.96 -1.48
C ASP A 502 -2.57 35.09 -0.79
N GLY A 503 -2.88 34.79 0.48
CA GLY A 503 -3.56 35.85 1.25
C GLY A 503 -2.71 37.12 1.38
N MET A 504 -1.63 36.88 1.77
CA MET A 504 -0.69 38.02 1.91
C MET A 504 -0.56 38.80 0.59
N ILE A 505 -0.42 38.12 -0.61
CA ILE A 505 -0.24 38.79 -1.92
C ILE A 505 -1.53 39.57 -2.26
N ALA A 506 -2.56 38.92 -1.94
CA ALA A 506 -3.83 39.61 -2.22
C ALA A 506 -3.93 40.91 -1.41
N GLU A 507 -3.63 40.78 -0.14
CA GLU A 507 -3.67 42.00 0.71
C GLU A 507 -2.69 43.06 0.22
N LEU A 508 -1.57 42.66 -0.09
CA LEU A 508 -0.59 43.64 -0.59
C LEU A 508 -1.09 44.32 -1.87
N ASN A 509 -1.72 43.55 -2.85
CA ASN A 509 -2.24 44.14 -4.11
C ASN A 509 -3.37 45.13 -3.82
N THR A 510 -4.11 44.78 -2.80
CA THR A 510 -5.18 45.71 -2.41
C THR A 510 -4.59 47.04 -1.92
N ILE A 511 -3.65 46.90 -1.10
CA ILE A 511 -2.99 48.13 -0.61
C ILE A 511 -2.42 48.93 -1.78
N LYS A 512 -1.82 48.27 -2.80
CA LYS A 512 -1.23 48.99 -3.95
C LYS A 512 -2.32 49.66 -4.78
N SER A 513 -3.38 48.93 -4.93
CA SER A 513 -4.48 49.48 -5.76
C SER A 513 -5.10 50.70 -5.07
N LEU A 514 -5.28 50.52 -3.77
CA LEU A 514 -5.85 51.68 -3.03
C LEU A 514 -4.93 52.90 -3.11
N ALA A 515 -3.73 52.72 -2.91
CA ALA A 515 -2.77 53.85 -3.01
C ALA A 515 -2.79 54.48 -4.40
N ALA A 516 -2.85 53.54 -5.47
CA ALA A 516 -2.90 54.07 -6.86
C ALA A 516 -4.17 54.92 -7.07
N SER A 517 -5.24 54.45 -6.53
CA SER A 517 -6.50 55.20 -6.70
C SER A 517 -6.44 56.55 -5.99
N ALA A 518 -5.65 56.55 -5.01
CA ALA A 518 -5.53 57.83 -4.27
C ALA A 518 -4.37 58.67 -4.83
N GLN A 519 -3.74 58.20 -5.87
CA GLN A 519 -2.59 58.86 -6.52
C GLN A 519 -1.48 59.16 -5.51
N VAL A 520 -1.28 58.22 -4.55
CA VAL A 520 -0.19 58.37 -3.57
C VAL A 520 0.95 57.40 -3.94
N ASP A 521 2.14 58.03 -4.02
CA ASP A 521 3.31 57.16 -4.28
C ASP A 521 3.71 56.42 -2.98
N ILE A 522 3.61 54.99 -3.11
CA ILE A 522 3.88 54.28 -1.84
C ILE A 522 5.23 53.57 -1.95
N SER A 523 6.16 53.97 -2.85
CA SER A 523 7.44 53.26 -3.09
C SER A 523 8.31 53.26 -1.82
N SER A 524 8.24 54.37 -0.96
CA SER A 524 9.06 54.42 0.26
C SER A 524 8.53 53.45 1.32
N CYS A 525 7.12 53.10 1.22
CA CYS A 525 6.50 52.15 2.17
C CYS A 525 6.75 50.70 1.75
N LEU A 526 7.19 50.45 0.41
CA LEU A 526 7.40 49.07 -0.09
C LEU A 526 8.89 48.75 -0.14
N SER A 527 9.69 49.80 0.03
CA SER A 527 11.13 49.56 -0.22
C SER A 527 11.69 48.59 0.83
N GLY A 528 12.30 47.33 0.31
CA GLY A 528 12.94 46.30 1.16
C GLY A 528 11.91 45.37 1.80
N ARG A 529 10.61 45.75 2.02
CA ARG A 529 9.58 44.93 2.68
C ARG A 529 8.85 44.03 1.67
N GLU A 530 8.71 44.55 0.41
CA GLU A 530 8.07 43.71 -0.62
C GLU A 530 8.99 42.59 -1.08
N GLU A 531 10.17 42.98 -1.25
CA GLU A 531 11.14 41.92 -1.62
C GLU A 531 11.26 40.87 -0.51
N TYR A 532 11.32 41.33 0.78
CA TYR A 532 11.40 40.37 1.90
C TYR A 532 10.14 39.49 1.96
N LEU A 533 8.95 40.02 1.70
CA LEU A 533 7.72 39.20 1.66
C LEU A 533 7.75 38.20 0.51
N ASP A 534 8.47 38.56 -0.60
CA ASP A 534 8.56 37.63 -1.74
C ASP A 534 9.45 36.42 -1.41
N LYS A 535 10.44 36.75 -0.45
CA LYS A 535 11.40 35.65 -0.18
C LYS A 535 10.98 34.87 1.07
N LEU A 536 10.14 35.36 1.85
CA LEU A 536 9.78 34.85 3.19
C LEU A 536 9.13 33.46 3.06
N PHE A 537 8.38 33.19 1.92
CA PHE A 537 7.73 31.86 1.75
C PHE A 537 8.80 30.77 1.57
N GLN A 538 9.69 31.11 0.66
CA GLN A 538 10.68 30.05 0.38
C GLN A 538 11.61 29.83 1.59
N LEU A 539 11.89 30.87 2.34
CA LEU A 539 12.77 30.74 3.52
C LEU A 539 12.08 29.89 4.61
N VAL A 540 10.85 30.11 4.91
CA VAL A 540 10.12 29.38 5.97
C VAL A 540 9.82 27.95 5.48
N TYR A 541 9.59 27.78 4.19
CA TYR A 541 9.38 26.41 3.69
C TYR A 541 10.67 25.58 3.78
N ASP A 542 11.78 26.17 3.44
CA ASP A 542 13.04 25.40 3.56
C ASP A 542 13.31 25.02 5.02
N GLU A 543 12.98 25.85 5.93
CA GLU A 543 13.18 25.53 7.36
C GLU A 543 12.20 24.45 7.82
N LEU A 544 11.03 24.46 7.27
CA LEU A 544 10.07 23.37 7.55
C LEU A 544 10.59 22.03 7.04
N LYS A 545 11.19 22.03 5.82
CA LYS A 545 11.73 20.77 5.27
C LYS A 545 12.88 20.24 6.14
N GLU A 546 13.65 21.19 6.55
CA GLU A 546 14.80 20.75 7.37
C GLU A 546 14.31 20.21 8.74
N CYS A 547 13.45 20.85 9.36
CA CYS A 547 12.88 20.39 10.63
C CYS A 547 12.25 18.99 10.49
N LEU A 548 11.53 18.66 9.37
CA LEU A 548 10.89 17.33 9.16
C LEU A 548 11.94 16.27 8.82
N PHE A 549 12.93 16.75 8.07
CA PHE A 549 14.02 15.81 7.74
C PHE A 549 14.74 15.34 9.02
N ASP A 550 14.92 16.20 10.01
CA ASP A 550 15.60 15.80 11.27
C ASP A 550 14.74 14.79 12.04
N GLU A 551 13.50 14.88 11.92
CA GLU A 551 12.65 13.93 12.65
C GLU A 551 12.59 12.57 11.93
N VAL A 552 12.66 12.59 10.62
CA VAL A 552 12.72 11.33 9.85
C VAL A 552 14.04 10.62 10.14
N LYS A 553 15.07 11.41 10.24
CA LYS A 553 16.37 10.80 10.56
C LYS A 553 16.36 10.18 11.96
N GLU A 554 15.78 10.85 12.90
CA GLU A 554 15.72 10.32 14.28
C GLU A 554 14.82 9.07 14.34
N ALA A 555 13.77 8.99 13.55
CA ALA A 555 12.91 7.78 13.48
C ALA A 555 13.66 6.60 12.86
N SER A 556 14.46 6.94 11.88
CA SER A 556 15.24 5.86 11.24
C SER A 556 16.30 5.33 12.22
N LYS A 557 16.82 6.25 13.05
CA LYS A 557 17.80 5.80 14.05
C LYS A 557 17.13 4.89 15.11
N VAL A 558 15.96 5.18 15.49
CA VAL A 558 15.21 4.37 16.49
C VAL A 558 14.96 2.97 15.93
N VAL A 559 14.66 2.90 14.63
CA VAL A 559 14.41 1.59 14.02
C VAL A 559 15.72 0.79 13.91
N GLU A 560 16.77 1.51 13.57
CA GLU A 560 18.06 0.79 13.43
C GLU A 560 18.58 0.32 14.79
N ASN A 561 18.35 1.16 15.81
CA ASN A 561 18.81 0.76 17.16
C ASN A 561 17.95 -0.38 17.71
N SER A 562 16.77 -0.42 17.36
CA SER A 562 15.86 -1.51 17.82
C SER A 562 16.14 -2.82 17.07
N LYS A 563 16.55 -2.66 15.82
CA LYS A 563 16.97 -3.88 15.09
C LYS A 563 18.23 -4.49 15.70
N TYR A 564 19.09 -3.57 16.04
CA TYR A 564 20.34 -4.06 16.65
C TYR A 564 20.05 -4.74 17.99
N LEU A 565 19.21 -4.20 18.83
CA LEU A 565 18.92 -4.76 20.17
C LEU A 565 18.11 -6.06 20.05
N ILE A 566 17.35 -6.19 18.97
CA ILE A 566 16.56 -7.43 18.74
C ILE A 566 17.50 -8.53 18.20
N ASP A 567 18.51 -8.15 17.45
CA ASP A 567 19.41 -9.16 16.84
C ASP A 567 20.38 -9.71 17.88
N ILE A 568 20.63 -8.90 18.91
CA ILE A 568 21.66 -9.38 19.86
C ILE A 568 21.03 -10.40 20.82
N ASN A 569 19.70 -10.54 20.76
CA ASN A 569 19.02 -11.53 21.62
C ASN A 569 19.33 -12.96 21.19
N ILE A 570 19.90 -13.09 19.96
CA ILE A 570 20.29 -14.44 19.48
C ILE A 570 21.61 -14.86 20.14
N ASN A 571 22.32 -13.91 20.73
CA ASN A 571 23.61 -14.22 21.42
C ASN A 571 23.37 -14.98 22.73
N ARG A 572 22.25 -14.78 23.29
CA ARG A 572 21.92 -15.54 24.51
C ARG A 572 21.64 -17.02 24.19
N VAL A 573 21.03 -17.28 23.02
CA VAL A 573 20.84 -18.68 22.56
C VAL A 573 22.20 -19.31 22.25
N ASP A 574 23.18 -18.44 21.73
CA ASP A 574 24.53 -18.96 21.42
C ASP A 574 25.33 -19.22 22.70
N ALA A 575 25.08 -18.43 23.74
CA ALA A 575 25.77 -18.61 25.03
C ALA A 575 25.27 -19.87 25.75
N LEU A 576 23.96 -20.16 25.63
CA LEU A 576 23.41 -21.38 26.24
C LEU A 576 23.90 -22.63 25.50
N ASP A 577 24.07 -22.39 24.21
CA ASP A 577 24.64 -23.51 23.41
C ASP A 577 26.09 -23.78 23.80
N PHE A 578 26.85 -22.70 24.03
CA PHE A 578 28.27 -22.84 24.42
C PHE A 578 28.37 -23.45 25.82
N GLN A 579 27.58 -23.07 26.85
CA GLN A 579 27.56 -23.62 28.22
C GLN A 579 27.13 -25.10 28.21
N LEU A 580 26.15 -25.39 27.30
CA LEU A 580 25.71 -26.81 27.19
C LEU A 580 26.81 -27.67 26.59
N GLY A 581 27.72 -27.04 25.72
CA GLY A 581 28.85 -27.75 25.08
C GLY A 581 29.99 -28.03 26.06
N ARG A 582 29.95 -27.34 27.28
CA ARG A 582 31.06 -27.53 28.26
C ARG A 582 30.65 -28.52 29.35
N CYS A 583 29.37 -28.98 29.28
CA CYS A 583 28.91 -29.94 30.31
C CYS A 583 29.26 -31.38 29.87
N ASP A 584 29.85 -32.21 30.92
CA ASP A 584 30.09 -33.64 30.63
C ASP A 584 28.76 -34.38 30.44
N SER A 585 28.59 -35.21 29.40
CA SER A 585 27.33 -35.83 28.94
C SER A 585 26.69 -36.67 30.05
N THR A 586 27.46 -36.80 31.26
CA THR A 586 26.84 -37.67 32.31
C THR A 586 26.52 -36.83 33.54
N SER A 587 26.79 -35.49 33.42
CA SER A 587 26.58 -34.64 34.61
C SER A 587 25.18 -34.01 34.54
N ASP A 588 24.24 -34.70 35.15
CA ASP A 588 22.81 -34.35 35.17
C ASP A 588 22.58 -32.99 35.85
N SER A 589 23.40 -32.73 36.77
CA SER A 589 23.19 -31.47 37.50
C SER A 589 23.60 -30.25 36.64
N CYS A 590 24.68 -30.44 35.75
CA CYS A 590 25.12 -29.37 34.83
C CYS A 590 24.12 -29.18 33.68
N ILE A 591 23.49 -30.24 33.12
CA ILE A 591 22.59 -30.21 31.95
C ILE A 591 21.20 -29.73 32.39
N SER A 592 20.76 -30.16 33.52
CA SER A 592 19.41 -29.79 34.00
C SER A 592 19.34 -28.30 34.33
N GLY A 593 20.48 -27.70 34.85
CA GLY A 593 20.50 -26.24 35.07
C GLY A 593 20.37 -25.45 33.77
N ILE A 594 20.99 -25.94 32.68
CA ILE A 594 20.96 -25.20 31.39
C ILE A 594 19.60 -25.41 30.72
N VAL A 595 18.98 -26.57 30.82
CA VAL A 595 17.64 -26.82 30.24
C VAL A 595 16.61 -25.92 30.94
N GLN A 596 16.71 -25.79 32.17
CA GLN A 596 15.83 -24.84 32.87
C GLN A 596 16.01 -23.40 32.34
N GLU A 597 17.27 -23.14 32.12
CA GLU A 597 17.50 -21.79 31.57
C GLU A 597 16.96 -21.67 30.13
N ILE A 598 17.07 -22.73 29.31
CA ILE A 598 16.51 -22.72 27.95
C ILE A 598 14.99 -22.56 28.04
N ASP A 599 14.41 -23.22 28.92
CA ASP A 599 12.94 -23.12 29.07
C ASP A 599 12.54 -21.71 29.48
N LEU A 600 13.38 -21.19 30.33
CA LEU A 600 13.09 -19.79 30.72
C LEU A 600 13.26 -18.84 29.54
N GLU A 601 14.26 -19.14 28.73
CA GLU A 601 14.53 -18.17 27.66
C GLU A 601 13.56 -18.36 26.49
N LYS A 602 12.90 -19.44 26.38
CA LYS A 602 11.86 -19.63 25.34
C LYS A 602 10.71 -18.65 25.55
N GLU A 603 10.71 -18.20 26.68
CA GLU A 603 9.66 -17.21 26.98
C GLU A 603 10.23 -15.79 27.02
N LYS A 604 11.33 -15.67 27.55
CA LYS A 604 11.86 -14.32 27.82
C LYS A 604 12.35 -13.63 26.54
N LEU A 605 12.96 -14.36 25.66
CA LEU A 605 13.63 -13.72 24.52
C LEU A 605 12.59 -13.22 23.50
N PRO A 606 11.56 -13.99 23.11
CA PRO A 606 10.52 -13.43 22.24
C PRO A 606 9.83 -12.21 22.88
N GLN A 607 9.69 -12.27 24.10
CA GLN A 607 9.12 -11.12 24.83
C GLN A 607 10.05 -9.90 24.77
N ASN A 608 11.21 -10.15 25.08
CA ASN A 608 12.17 -9.03 24.98
C ASN A 608 12.14 -8.38 23.59
N ILE A 609 12.06 -9.27 22.58
CA ILE A 609 12.01 -8.74 21.19
C ILE A 609 10.71 -7.94 21.00
N GLN A 610 9.72 -8.43 21.51
CA GLN A 610 8.44 -7.71 21.40
C GLN A 610 8.50 -6.39 22.18
N ILE A 611 9.02 -6.40 23.35
CA ILE A 611 9.15 -5.17 24.16
C ILE A 611 9.93 -4.10 23.37
N GLU A 612 10.99 -4.56 22.78
CA GLU A 612 11.76 -3.57 21.99
C GLU A 612 10.95 -3.04 20.81
N LEU A 613 10.16 -3.88 20.20
CA LEU A 613 9.30 -3.41 19.10
C LEU A 613 8.28 -2.39 19.62
N VAL A 614 7.78 -2.68 20.66
CA VAL A 614 6.81 -1.75 21.26
C VAL A 614 7.50 -0.42 21.59
N ARG A 615 8.57 -0.57 22.20
CA ARG A 615 9.32 0.67 22.50
C ARG A 615 9.57 1.49 21.24
N ALA A 616 10.08 0.88 20.18
CA ALA A 616 10.33 1.60 18.91
C ALA A 616 9.03 2.25 18.39
N ASN A 617 8.02 1.54 18.51
CA ASN A 617 6.73 2.10 18.07
C ASN A 617 6.34 3.32 18.90
N GLU A 618 6.50 3.23 20.08
CA GLU A 618 6.18 4.38 20.95
C GLU A 618 7.02 5.61 20.60
N ILE A 619 8.22 5.38 20.52
CA ILE A 619 9.09 6.53 20.19
C ILE A 619 8.69 7.09 18.81
N SER A 620 8.35 6.18 17.90
CA SER A 620 7.91 6.66 16.57
C SER A 620 6.64 7.52 16.68
N GLU A 621 5.85 7.15 17.51
CA GLU A 621 4.63 7.95 17.70
C GLU A 621 4.95 9.33 18.28
N LYS A 622 5.80 9.36 19.19
CA LYS A 622 6.21 10.68 19.72
C LYS A 622 6.84 11.55 18.62
N LEU A 623 7.55 10.94 17.84
CA LEU A 623 8.18 11.71 16.75
C LEU A 623 7.14 12.23 15.75
N LYS A 624 6.09 11.46 15.60
CA LYS A 624 5.01 11.98 14.74
C LYS A 624 4.45 13.29 15.31
N VAL A 625 4.36 13.30 16.55
CA VAL A 625 3.90 14.56 17.18
C VAL A 625 4.91 15.69 16.90
N ALA A 626 6.05 15.40 17.04
CA ALA A 626 7.08 16.42 16.77
C ALA A 626 7.02 16.91 15.31
N VAL A 627 6.67 15.96 14.38
CA VAL A 627 6.52 16.36 12.95
C VAL A 627 5.36 17.35 12.82
N GLU A 628 4.46 17.10 13.48
CA GLU A 628 3.30 18.02 13.41
C GLU A 628 3.64 19.36 14.05
N GLU A 629 4.22 19.30 15.18
CA GLU A 629 4.62 20.56 15.83
C GLU A 629 5.54 21.40 14.93
N CYS A 630 6.36 20.74 14.15
CA CYS A 630 7.22 21.48 13.22
C CYS A 630 6.39 22.26 12.19
N VAL A 631 5.45 21.56 11.74
CA VAL A 631 4.62 22.21 10.69
C VAL A 631 3.83 23.35 11.33
N ASP A 632 3.19 23.11 12.38
CA ASP A 632 2.42 24.18 13.03
C ASP A 632 3.29 25.40 13.35
N LEU A 633 4.31 25.10 13.92
CA LEU A 633 5.22 26.19 14.29
C LEU A 633 5.61 27.03 13.06
N LYS A 634 5.94 26.33 11.97
CA LYS A 634 6.44 27.12 10.82
C LYS A 634 5.29 27.87 10.12
N VAL A 635 4.19 27.30 10.09
CA VAL A 635 3.04 28.00 9.48
C VAL A 635 2.70 29.23 10.33
N THR A 636 2.64 29.04 11.56
CA THR A 636 2.38 30.18 12.45
C THR A 636 3.45 31.27 12.29
N GLN A 637 4.63 30.81 12.30
CA GLN A 637 5.71 31.78 12.08
C GLN A 637 5.51 32.59 10.79
N TYR A 638 5.16 31.90 9.70
CA TYR A 638 4.95 32.62 8.42
C TYR A 638 3.78 33.61 8.55
N THR A 639 2.76 33.16 9.15
CA THR A 639 1.56 34.01 9.24
C THR A 639 1.86 35.26 10.08
N THR A 640 2.40 35.00 11.15
CA THR A 640 2.70 36.14 12.04
C THR A 640 3.69 37.12 11.39
N SER A 641 4.74 36.57 10.79
CA SER A 641 5.73 37.48 10.18
C SER A 641 5.13 38.26 9.01
N SER A 642 4.35 37.56 8.19
CA SER A 642 3.79 38.25 7.01
C SER A 642 2.74 39.28 7.45
N SER A 643 1.96 38.99 8.46
CA SER A 643 0.93 39.94 8.92
C SER A 643 1.57 41.19 9.53
N THR A 644 2.56 40.99 10.26
CA THR A 644 3.28 42.14 10.84
C THR A 644 3.82 43.08 9.75
N ILE A 645 4.38 42.46 8.77
CA ILE A 645 4.96 43.32 7.71
C ILE A 645 3.83 44.03 6.95
N LEU A 646 2.78 43.32 6.70
CA LEU A 646 1.66 43.94 5.96
C LEU A 646 1.04 45.07 6.78
N LYS A 647 0.93 44.83 8.03
CA LYS A 647 0.42 45.91 8.89
C LYS A 647 1.33 47.14 8.85
N ASP A 648 2.57 46.91 8.87
CA ASP A 648 3.50 48.06 8.77
C ASP A 648 3.32 48.81 7.45
N ILE A 649 3.13 48.03 6.39
CA ILE A 649 2.94 48.68 5.08
C ILE A 649 1.62 49.47 5.09
N THR A 650 0.66 48.90 5.67
CA THR A 650 -0.66 49.56 5.67
C THR A 650 -0.60 50.85 6.49
N THR A 651 -0.06 50.78 7.63
CA THR A 651 0.11 51.99 8.46
C THR A 651 0.88 53.08 7.72
N CYS A 652 1.98 52.68 7.14
CA CYS A 652 2.75 53.67 6.38
C CYS A 652 1.91 54.30 5.27
N VAL A 653 1.15 53.45 4.53
CA VAL A 653 0.34 53.97 3.40
C VAL A 653 -0.74 54.90 3.96
N ASP A 654 -1.37 54.51 5.05
CA ASP A 654 -2.42 55.35 5.64
C ASP A 654 -1.87 56.73 6.04
N ASP A 655 -0.64 56.79 6.53
CA ASP A 655 0.00 58.08 6.89
C ASP A 655 0.21 58.96 5.66
N LEU A 656 0.49 58.29 4.61
CA LEU A 656 0.72 59.10 3.38
C LEU A 656 -0.60 59.62 2.81
N ILE A 657 -1.64 58.85 3.05
CA ILE A 657 -2.94 59.26 2.48
C ILE A 657 -3.56 60.34 3.35
N ASN A 658 -3.35 60.25 4.57
CA ASN A 658 -3.89 61.32 5.43
C ASN A 658 -2.98 62.55 5.46
#